data_AF-A0A7S4D043-F1
#
_entry.id   AF-A0A7S4D043-F1
#
_cell.length_a   1.000
_cell.length_b   1.000
_cell.length_c   1.000
_cell.angle_alpha   90.00
_cell.angle_beta   90.00
_cell.angle_gamma   90.00
#
_symmetry.space_group_name_H-M   'P 1'
#
loop_
_entity.id
_entity.type
_entity.pdbx_description
1 polymer ?
#
loop_
_entity_poly.entity_id
_entity_poly.type
_entity_poly.pdbx_seq_one_letter_code
_entity_poly.pdbx_strand_id
1 'polypeptide(L)'
;MYVLVWKDGQQIQSFPDLEAANQFKTSSNIDNASIFSISVSPTMLAGGAAGESGLRRLMYLSKATDPDDCTPEFLAELAHVSTLRNREIGVSGFLLYSSPFFFQVIEGTDEDLDFLFAKIGQDPRHEACIVLANGPCSGRMYGDWHMKDSHIDNITKHPAIKTILFQIARSFSSMWAYLPKNAGNMLLLGKEPNKQPPEPMSVVVTFIYLVEFSSILANGALTEQVADVLATFVDSCVKNIEGTGGQVAKFITGICMAYWPINRAEDALLGIQAISDELAELRAHQPPGSALSLVYSRAGVHYGRALLCNAGAQKSDFTLLGDCINTASRVASLSVQLKVPLLFSFEVRCLLGDDMREELESLGMHKVKGRDKPVAVYQFAGAQELDSAMVKQKIDQFNPGRYRAMFPVRDYESLPLESRPPIFDDTPKDLAPMAGGVGDRRDSLADRLTMIAKLAFPSTMSGGNSTLVSLTYVSFASRPMSRLDLAAIQRVGMRRNAQLDITGSLLYVSGLFVHTLEGPRDAVISVYMKIRADSRHRDAVMVYMAPQDERVYSTAFELTTATEEMLSAFPPLQDVLSQLAKSFISLETYVPSSVVRYLTAGNNPRNLQAVSTGVVMLATDICSFTPLSEKCSLTEVWVICNTFIDACTSAIVNERGEVIKLIGDCVTAYFPPENADGAVAACKEIVSFCTGLRQAFQDVLDCRSVVACGVGLDFGEVVLAQCGSMGMTEYVVAGEVSARVMEVEALTREVGRTIVITEPVADRLSPKLRDTGIIPCAEGVDGVPCYGILGEEWELDIVTVKKNIYGFHDRRDAIAQAAAKAAEEAATPQKKNSARGGGRTSSVSSYAPDPNEVLDPRMAESTYTNGCQQRGEAPTMAIVNKLRTGANDDRMDLARALQGPHELVALCAALKHLTHLRLLNMSDNFVDDNTITEVVEACLPMKSLQTLDLSNNPGLTKILALKRLVKHNSGIKEIVLAGTRIAPPEQRKLQSSINVNRLCASAPGEGGKAGHKYDSMSASQH
;
A
#
# COMPACT_ATOMS: atom_id res chain seq x y z
N MET A 1 -24.15 34.28 1.97
CA MET A 1 -25.31 33.38 2.15
C MET A 1 -26.34 33.78 1.11
N TYR A 2 -26.89 32.82 0.35
CA TYR A 2 -27.94 33.06 -0.63
C TYR A 2 -29.09 32.09 -0.37
N VAL A 3 -30.33 32.53 -0.58
CA VAL A 3 -31.53 31.72 -0.42
C VAL A 3 -32.14 31.47 -1.80
N LEU A 4 -32.27 30.20 -2.18
CA LEU A 4 -32.83 29.80 -3.48
C LEU A 4 -34.26 29.30 -3.32
N VAL A 5 -35.15 29.71 -4.23
CA VAL A 5 -36.54 29.22 -4.31
C VAL A 5 -36.68 28.33 -5.54
N TRP A 6 -37.05 27.07 -5.34
CA TRP A 6 -37.16 26.04 -6.38
C TRP A 6 -38.58 25.49 -6.48
N LYS A 7 -39.04 25.18 -7.68
CA LYS A 7 -40.32 24.49 -7.94
C LYS A 7 -40.14 23.50 -9.09
N ASP A 8 -40.68 22.29 -8.93
CA ASP A 8 -40.68 21.24 -9.97
C ASP A 8 -39.29 20.96 -10.59
N GLY A 9 -38.24 21.04 -9.78
CA GLY A 9 -36.86 20.78 -10.21
C GLY A 9 -36.17 21.93 -10.95
N GLN A 10 -36.77 23.11 -11.04
CA GLN A 10 -36.16 24.32 -11.60
C GLN A 10 -36.02 25.45 -10.57
N GLN A 11 -34.89 26.15 -10.62
CA GLN A 11 -34.64 27.35 -9.82
C GLN A 11 -35.47 28.51 -10.37
N ILE A 12 -36.33 29.09 -9.55
CA ILE A 12 -37.16 30.24 -9.92
C ILE A 12 -36.37 31.54 -9.72
N GLN A 13 -35.84 31.74 -8.51
CA GLN A 13 -35.19 33.00 -8.14
C GLN A 13 -34.26 32.84 -6.92
N SER A 14 -33.26 33.71 -6.82
CA SER A 14 -32.33 33.81 -5.69
C SER A 14 -32.55 35.09 -4.89
N PHE A 15 -32.41 35.00 -3.58
CA PHE A 15 -32.59 36.10 -2.62
C PHE A 15 -31.36 36.22 -1.70
N PRO A 16 -31.04 37.43 -1.22
CA PRO A 16 -29.91 37.65 -0.32
C PRO A 16 -30.17 37.13 1.10
N ASP A 17 -31.43 37.00 1.50
CA ASP A 17 -31.85 36.52 2.83
C ASP A 17 -33.18 35.75 2.77
N LEU A 18 -33.51 35.08 3.88
CA LEU A 18 -34.70 34.23 3.99
C LEU A 18 -36.00 35.05 4.04
N GLU A 19 -35.93 36.30 4.50
CA GLU A 19 -37.09 37.16 4.69
C GLU A 19 -37.63 37.66 3.35
N ALA A 20 -36.73 38.10 2.46
CA ALA A 20 -37.05 38.45 1.08
C ALA A 20 -37.60 37.26 0.27
N ALA A 21 -37.03 36.06 0.48
CA ALA A 21 -37.52 34.84 -0.17
C ALA A 21 -38.94 34.45 0.27
N ASN A 22 -39.24 34.60 1.57
CA ASN A 22 -40.57 34.32 2.12
C ASN A 22 -41.61 35.35 1.66
N GLN A 23 -41.25 36.64 1.59
CA GLN A 23 -42.13 37.67 1.01
C GLN A 23 -42.44 37.37 -0.45
N PHE A 24 -41.44 36.98 -1.25
CA PHE A 24 -41.65 36.57 -2.64
C PHE A 24 -42.56 35.35 -2.75
N LYS A 25 -42.37 34.32 -1.92
CA LYS A 25 -43.23 33.13 -1.92
C LYS A 25 -44.70 33.49 -1.63
N THR A 26 -44.90 34.41 -0.67
CA THR A 26 -46.24 34.87 -0.25
C THR A 26 -46.90 35.77 -1.30
N SER A 27 -46.15 36.65 -1.96
CA SER A 27 -46.67 37.55 -3.00
C SER A 27 -46.91 36.86 -4.34
N SER A 28 -46.19 35.78 -4.62
CA SER A 28 -46.22 35.07 -5.91
C SER A 28 -47.20 33.90 -5.95
N ASN A 29 -47.91 33.59 -4.85
CA ASN A 29 -48.82 32.44 -4.74
C ASN A 29 -48.20 31.09 -5.18
N ILE A 30 -46.94 30.86 -4.81
CA ILE A 30 -46.23 29.61 -5.13
C ILE A 30 -46.15 28.73 -3.87
N ASP A 31 -47.21 27.98 -3.60
CA ASP A 31 -47.29 27.19 -2.35
C ASP A 31 -46.31 25.99 -2.33
N ASN A 32 -46.06 25.38 -3.49
CA ASN A 32 -45.23 24.17 -3.65
C ASN A 32 -43.74 24.44 -3.94
N ALA A 33 -43.18 25.57 -3.47
CA ALA A 33 -41.76 25.85 -3.63
C ALA A 33 -40.92 25.45 -2.41
N SER A 34 -39.79 24.79 -2.65
CA SER A 34 -38.77 24.43 -1.66
C SER A 34 -37.76 25.57 -1.53
N ILE A 35 -37.45 25.98 -0.29
CA ILE A 35 -36.48 27.05 0.01
C ILE A 35 -35.21 26.41 0.56
N PHE A 36 -34.07 26.70 -0.07
CA PHE A 36 -32.76 26.21 0.35
C PHE A 36 -31.88 27.38 0.76
N SER A 37 -31.27 27.30 1.96
CA SER A 37 -30.23 28.23 2.38
C SER A 37 -28.86 27.69 1.98
N ILE A 38 -28.15 28.40 1.10
CA ILE A 38 -26.78 28.07 0.72
C ILE A 38 -25.84 29.05 1.41
N SER A 39 -25.05 28.54 2.35
CA SER A 39 -23.95 29.29 2.92
C SER A 39 -22.71 29.12 2.04
N VAL A 40 -22.52 30.05 1.11
CA VAL A 40 -21.25 30.18 0.39
C VAL A 40 -20.28 30.90 1.33
N SER A 41 -19.26 30.19 1.81
CA SER A 41 -18.09 30.85 2.42
C SER A 41 -17.35 31.57 1.31
N PRO A 42 -17.08 32.88 1.43
CA PRO A 42 -16.34 33.58 0.39
C PRO A 42 -14.92 33.02 0.36
N THR A 43 -14.53 32.40 -0.75
CA THR A 43 -13.12 32.38 -1.14
C THR A 43 -12.74 33.84 -1.26
N MET A 44 -11.88 34.34 -0.37
CA MET A 44 -11.43 35.73 -0.34
C MET A 44 -10.82 36.08 -1.71
N LEU A 45 -11.63 36.64 -2.60
CA LEU A 45 -11.21 37.28 -3.85
C LEU A 45 -10.86 38.72 -3.50
N ALA A 46 -9.62 38.92 -3.06
CA ALA A 46 -8.96 40.22 -3.13
C ALA A 46 -7.57 39.99 -3.71
N GLY A 47 -7.47 40.10 -5.05
CA GLY A 47 -6.20 40.11 -5.78
C GLY A 47 -5.91 38.83 -6.56
N GLY A 48 -6.48 38.73 -7.76
CA GLY A 48 -6.09 37.72 -8.73
C GLY A 48 -6.66 38.08 -10.09
N ALA A 49 -5.79 38.51 -11.01
CA ALA A 49 -6.17 38.82 -12.38
C ALA A 49 -6.82 37.60 -13.05
N ALA A 50 -7.72 37.88 -14.00
CA ALA A 50 -8.46 36.88 -14.75
C ALA A 50 -7.53 35.85 -15.45
N GLY A 51 -7.87 34.56 -15.34
CA GLY A 51 -7.54 33.58 -16.40
C GLY A 51 -6.57 32.43 -16.09
N GLU A 52 -6.04 32.25 -14.88
CA GLU A 52 -5.13 31.11 -14.60
C GLU A 52 -5.91 29.82 -14.26
N SER A 53 -6.23 29.01 -15.28
CA SER A 53 -6.69 27.63 -15.08
C SER A 53 -5.51 26.67 -15.00
N GLY A 54 -5.51 25.73 -14.04
CA GLY A 54 -4.43 24.75 -13.87
C GLY A 54 -3.37 25.15 -12.84
N LEU A 55 -3.78 25.88 -11.80
CA LEU A 55 -2.92 26.18 -10.66
C LEU A 55 -2.85 24.98 -9.69
N ARG A 56 -1.65 24.73 -9.20
CA ARG A 56 -1.32 23.71 -8.21
C ARG A 56 -0.65 24.39 -7.01
N ARG A 57 -0.87 23.83 -5.81
CA ARG A 57 -0.20 24.23 -4.57
C ARG A 57 0.62 23.06 -4.05
N LEU A 58 1.89 23.29 -3.76
CA LEU A 58 2.80 22.33 -3.16
C LEU A 58 3.30 22.88 -1.81
N MET A 59 3.18 22.07 -0.76
CA MET A 59 3.67 22.34 0.59
C MET A 59 4.73 21.31 0.95
N TYR A 60 5.90 21.71 1.42
CA TYR A 60 6.93 20.77 1.85
C TYR A 60 7.62 21.19 3.15
N LEU A 61 8.22 20.20 3.81
CA LEU A 61 9.08 20.29 4.98
C LEU A 61 10.48 19.79 4.59
N SER A 62 11.54 20.47 5.02
CA SER A 62 12.90 19.93 4.95
C SER A 62 13.70 20.30 6.19
N LYS A 63 14.83 19.64 6.40
CA LYS A 63 15.71 19.88 7.54
C LYS A 63 16.97 20.62 7.06
N ALA A 64 17.37 21.68 7.74
CA ALA A 64 18.62 22.38 7.46
C ALA A 64 19.82 21.45 7.70
N THR A 65 20.77 21.47 6.78
CA THR A 65 22.03 20.72 6.90
C THR A 65 22.87 21.31 8.04
N ASP A 66 22.96 22.64 8.09
CA ASP A 66 23.70 23.40 9.09
C ASP A 66 22.74 24.42 9.76
N PRO A 67 22.04 24.02 10.84
CA PRO A 67 21.06 24.90 11.50
C PRO A 67 21.67 26.17 12.10
N ASP A 68 22.94 26.11 12.52
CA ASP A 68 23.65 27.25 13.11
C ASP A 68 23.93 28.37 12.08
N ASP A 69 24.03 28.01 10.80
CA ASP A 69 24.23 28.96 9.69
C ASP A 69 22.92 29.67 9.28
N CYS A 70 21.77 29.19 9.76
CA CYS A 70 20.45 29.75 9.43
C CYS A 70 20.11 31.00 10.26
N THR A 71 20.97 32.02 10.22
CA THR A 71 20.73 33.29 10.94
C THR A 71 19.57 34.08 10.31
N PRO A 72 18.95 35.02 11.05
CA PRO A 72 17.89 35.87 10.50
C PRO A 72 18.31 36.62 9.23
N GLU A 73 19.57 37.06 9.14
CA GLU A 73 20.14 37.75 7.98
C GLU A 73 20.25 36.81 6.78
N PHE A 74 20.79 35.61 6.99
CA PHE A 74 20.89 34.58 5.96
C PHE A 74 19.52 34.19 5.41
N LEU A 75 18.54 34.01 6.29
CA LEU A 75 17.17 33.66 5.92
C LEU A 75 16.46 34.79 5.17
N ALA A 76 16.75 36.05 5.51
CA ALA A 76 16.24 37.21 4.78
C ALA A 76 16.84 37.30 3.36
N GLU A 77 18.14 37.03 3.21
CA GLU A 77 18.79 36.95 1.91
C GLU A 77 18.22 35.81 1.05
N LEU A 78 18.04 34.63 1.64
CA LEU A 78 17.42 33.48 0.99
C LEU A 78 16.02 33.83 0.47
N ALA A 79 15.18 34.42 1.32
CA ALA A 79 13.83 34.84 0.95
C ALA A 79 13.84 35.91 -0.16
N HIS A 80 14.80 36.85 -0.13
CA HIS A 80 14.96 37.87 -1.15
C HIS A 80 15.30 37.27 -2.53
N VAL A 81 16.29 36.36 -2.57
CA VAL A 81 16.68 35.66 -3.80
C VAL A 81 15.53 34.82 -4.34
N SER A 82 14.83 34.08 -3.47
CA SER A 82 13.65 33.30 -3.86
C SER A 82 12.53 34.18 -4.39
N THR A 83 12.26 35.34 -3.78
CA THR A 83 11.24 36.29 -4.24
C THR A 83 11.51 36.77 -5.67
N LEU A 84 12.76 37.16 -5.97
CA LEU A 84 13.14 37.62 -7.30
C LEU A 84 12.94 36.52 -8.36
N ARG A 85 13.45 35.31 -8.09
CA ARG A 85 13.35 34.18 -9.03
C ARG A 85 11.91 33.72 -9.23
N ASN A 86 11.13 33.61 -8.16
CA ASN A 86 9.74 33.15 -8.23
C ASN A 86 8.85 34.15 -8.97
N ARG A 87 9.15 35.45 -8.87
CA ARG A 87 8.45 36.48 -9.63
C ARG A 87 8.62 36.32 -11.14
N GLU A 88 9.79 35.88 -11.60
CA GLU A 88 10.06 35.66 -13.04
C GLU A 88 9.24 34.50 -13.62
N ILE A 89 9.04 33.44 -12.84
CA ILE A 89 8.28 32.25 -13.25
C ILE A 89 6.82 32.26 -12.77
N GLY A 90 6.33 33.39 -12.23
CA GLY A 90 4.95 33.51 -11.77
C GLY A 90 4.58 32.57 -10.62
N VAL A 91 5.53 32.22 -9.75
CA VAL A 91 5.27 31.41 -8.55
C VAL A 91 5.01 32.32 -7.36
N SER A 92 3.99 32.02 -6.57
CA SER A 92 3.66 32.67 -5.29
C SER A 92 3.83 31.69 -4.14
N GLY A 93 4.00 32.17 -2.90
CA GLY A 93 4.30 31.32 -1.78
C GLY A 93 4.92 32.02 -0.57
N PHE A 94 5.28 31.22 0.42
CA PHE A 94 6.05 31.65 1.59
C PHE A 94 7.03 30.56 2.02
N LEU A 95 8.09 30.99 2.69
CA LEU A 95 9.08 30.14 3.33
C LEU A 95 8.97 30.39 4.84
N LEU A 96 9.17 29.39 5.66
CA LEU A 96 9.13 29.49 7.11
C LEU A 96 10.24 28.60 7.66
N TYR A 97 11.04 29.14 8.55
CA TYR A 97 12.10 28.45 9.24
C TYR A 97 11.78 28.44 10.73
N SER A 98 11.79 27.24 11.29
CA SER A 98 11.69 26.97 12.72
C SER A 98 12.73 25.91 13.02
N SER A 99 13.87 26.34 13.54
CA SER A 99 15.07 25.50 13.68
C SER A 99 14.77 24.08 14.19
N PRO A 100 15.28 23.03 13.53
CA PRO A 100 16.13 23.03 12.32
C PRO A 100 15.34 22.93 11.01
N PHE A 101 14.02 23.16 11.00
CA PHE A 101 13.14 22.81 9.88
C PHE A 101 12.76 24.01 9.00
N PHE A 102 12.78 23.81 7.68
CA PHE A 102 12.15 24.67 6.69
C PHE A 102 10.77 24.14 6.32
N PHE A 103 9.79 25.03 6.20
CA PHE A 103 8.47 24.78 5.66
C PHE A 103 8.26 25.76 4.52
N GLN A 104 7.93 25.28 3.34
CA GLN A 104 7.66 26.17 2.21
C GLN A 104 6.37 25.78 1.53
N VAL A 105 5.60 26.77 1.12
CA VAL A 105 4.44 26.58 0.26
C VAL A 105 4.64 27.40 -1.00
N ILE A 106 4.42 26.75 -2.14
CA ILE A 106 4.53 27.34 -3.47
C ILE A 106 3.25 27.07 -4.27
N GLU A 107 2.81 28.05 -5.03
CA GLU A 107 1.63 28.05 -5.88
C GLU A 107 2.00 28.55 -7.27
N GLY A 108 1.60 27.82 -8.31
CA GLY A 108 1.93 28.13 -9.69
C GLY A 108 1.34 27.11 -10.64
N THR A 109 1.75 27.16 -11.91
CA THR A 109 1.37 26.12 -12.87
C THR A 109 2.12 24.82 -12.56
N ASP A 110 1.62 23.68 -13.07
CA ASP A 110 2.28 22.39 -12.88
C ASP A 110 3.75 22.41 -13.33
N GLU A 111 4.04 22.99 -14.50
CA GLU A 111 5.39 23.04 -15.09
C GLU A 111 6.35 23.89 -14.26
N ASP A 112 5.91 25.08 -13.82
CA ASP A 112 6.75 25.99 -13.04
C ASP A 112 7.07 25.41 -11.67
N LEU A 113 6.09 24.77 -11.04
CA LEU A 113 6.27 24.13 -9.74
C LEU A 113 7.17 22.89 -9.84
N ASP A 114 7.02 22.04 -10.87
CA ASP A 114 7.89 20.88 -11.07
C ASP A 114 9.34 21.32 -11.28
N PHE A 115 9.56 22.34 -12.11
CA PHE A 115 10.88 22.91 -12.34
C PHE A 115 11.51 23.51 -11.07
N LEU A 116 10.75 24.32 -10.34
CA LEU A 116 11.23 24.95 -9.11
C LEU A 116 11.52 23.90 -8.04
N PHE A 117 10.61 22.95 -7.83
CA PHE A 117 10.76 21.92 -6.81
C PHE A 117 11.91 20.97 -7.11
N ALA A 118 12.18 20.65 -8.38
CA ALA A 118 13.37 19.87 -8.77
C ALA A 118 14.68 20.58 -8.39
N LYS A 119 14.75 21.92 -8.52
CA LYS A 119 15.91 22.70 -8.06
C LYS A 119 16.02 22.73 -6.55
N ILE A 120 14.90 22.96 -5.86
CA ILE A 120 14.84 22.96 -4.40
C ILE A 120 15.31 21.60 -3.87
N GLY A 121 14.82 20.48 -4.42
CA GLY A 121 15.21 19.14 -3.99
C GLY A 121 16.70 18.79 -4.17
N GLN A 122 17.46 19.57 -4.94
CA GLN A 122 18.91 19.41 -5.14
C GLN A 122 19.75 20.42 -4.34
N ASP A 123 19.13 21.30 -3.56
CA ASP A 123 19.83 22.34 -2.82
C ASP A 123 20.59 21.74 -1.61
N PRO A 124 21.93 21.89 -1.52
CA PRO A 124 22.72 21.23 -0.47
C PRO A 124 22.51 21.81 0.94
N ARG A 125 21.84 22.97 1.05
CA ARG A 125 21.60 23.67 2.32
C ARG A 125 20.53 22.98 3.17
N HIS A 126 19.80 22.05 2.59
CA HIS A 126 18.84 21.24 3.33
C HIS A 126 18.85 19.77 2.87
N GLU A 127 18.26 18.91 3.69
CA GLU A 127 18.08 17.50 3.44
C GLU A 127 16.63 17.09 3.71
N ALA A 128 16.26 15.89 3.25
CA ALA A 128 14.96 15.28 3.52
C ALA A 128 13.76 16.19 3.15
N CYS A 129 13.69 16.61 1.89
CA CYS A 129 12.55 17.37 1.35
C CYS A 129 11.30 16.48 1.26
N ILE A 130 10.40 16.63 2.23
CA ILE A 130 9.15 15.88 2.38
C ILE A 130 7.98 16.76 1.96
N VAL A 131 7.27 16.40 0.89
CA VAL A 131 6.04 17.11 0.49
C VAL A 131 4.90 16.70 1.42
N LEU A 132 4.31 17.69 2.07
CA LEU A 132 3.20 17.55 3.02
C LEU A 132 1.83 17.53 2.31
N ALA A 133 1.71 18.32 1.24
CA ALA A 133 0.50 18.41 0.44
C ALA A 133 0.84 18.89 -0.97
N ASN A 134 0.16 18.33 -1.97
CA ASN A 134 0.29 18.75 -3.36
C ASN A 134 -1.04 18.53 -4.06
N GLY A 135 -1.58 19.56 -4.71
CA GLY A 135 -2.86 19.40 -5.39
C GLY A 135 -3.35 20.64 -6.09
N PRO A 136 -4.41 20.51 -6.89
CA PRO A 136 -5.01 21.63 -7.61
C PRO A 136 -5.55 22.66 -6.60
N CYS A 137 -5.36 23.94 -6.88
CA CYS A 137 -5.96 25.02 -6.12
C CYS A 137 -6.89 25.85 -7.04
N SER A 138 -7.99 26.33 -6.48
CA SER A 138 -8.98 27.15 -7.21
C SER A 138 -8.52 28.59 -7.45
N GLY A 139 -7.31 28.94 -7.00
CA GLY A 139 -6.71 30.27 -7.09
C GLY A 139 -5.51 30.41 -6.14
N ARG A 140 -4.71 31.45 -6.35
CA ARG A 140 -3.57 31.79 -5.48
C ARG A 140 -4.08 32.29 -4.13
N MET A 141 -3.69 31.62 -3.05
CA MET A 141 -3.99 32.06 -1.70
C MET A 141 -3.00 33.11 -1.21
N TYR A 142 -1.78 33.12 -1.76
CA TYR A 142 -0.72 34.04 -1.33
C TYR A 142 -0.56 35.27 -2.23
N GLY A 143 -1.41 35.44 -3.24
CA GLY A 143 -1.43 36.64 -4.11
C GLY A 143 -0.05 36.99 -4.67
N ASP A 144 0.39 38.24 -4.44
CA ASP A 144 1.68 38.78 -4.89
C ASP A 144 2.89 38.38 -4.02
N TRP A 145 2.71 37.49 -3.05
CA TRP A 145 3.83 37.01 -2.24
C TRP A 145 4.66 36.03 -3.07
N HIS A 146 5.71 36.52 -3.72
CA HIS A 146 6.59 35.65 -4.50
C HIS A 146 7.56 34.82 -3.63
N MET A 147 7.81 35.19 -2.37
CA MET A 147 8.29 34.32 -1.27
C MET A 147 8.34 35.12 0.05
N LYS A 148 7.24 35.14 0.81
CA LYS A 148 7.16 35.95 2.05
C LYS A 148 8.04 35.41 3.19
N ASP A 149 8.48 36.34 4.06
CA ASP A 149 9.29 36.23 5.28
C ASP A 149 9.53 34.81 5.83
N SER A 150 10.81 34.49 6.02
CA SER A 150 11.32 33.15 6.29
C SER A 150 11.49 32.77 7.75
N HIS A 151 11.33 33.66 8.74
CA HIS A 151 11.64 33.34 10.15
C HIS A 151 10.40 33.28 11.04
N ILE A 152 10.22 32.20 11.82
CA ILE A 152 9.05 32.03 12.70
C ILE A 152 8.89 33.17 13.73
N ASP A 153 10.00 33.68 14.25
CA ASP A 153 10.01 34.78 15.23
C ASP A 153 9.44 36.09 14.69
N ASN A 154 9.50 36.30 13.37
CA ASN A 154 8.92 37.47 12.71
C ASN A 154 7.40 37.30 12.51
N ILE A 155 6.93 36.05 12.47
CA ILE A 155 5.52 35.70 12.25
C ILE A 155 4.75 35.62 13.57
N THR A 156 5.35 35.02 14.61
CA THR A 156 4.73 34.91 15.92
C THR A 156 5.74 34.96 17.06
N LYS A 157 5.41 35.73 18.08
CA LYS A 157 6.13 35.73 19.37
C LYS A 157 5.56 34.72 20.36
N HIS A 158 4.49 34.02 19.99
CA HIS A 158 3.80 33.13 20.92
C HIS A 158 4.57 31.80 21.06
N PRO A 159 5.04 31.44 22.27
CA PRO A 159 5.87 30.25 22.49
C PRO A 159 5.14 28.96 22.10
N ALA A 160 3.82 28.87 22.33
CA ALA A 160 3.06 27.65 22.00
C ALA A 160 3.14 27.24 20.53
N ILE A 161 3.04 28.18 19.59
CA ILE A 161 3.01 27.86 18.16
C ILE A 161 4.37 27.32 17.72
N LYS A 162 5.47 27.91 18.20
CA LYS A 162 6.83 27.46 17.89
C LYS A 162 7.06 26.05 18.40
N THR A 163 6.71 25.79 19.67
CA THR A 163 6.85 24.48 20.29
C THR A 163 6.01 23.43 19.58
N ILE A 164 4.74 23.72 19.28
CA ILE A 164 3.83 22.81 18.56
C ILE A 164 4.37 22.49 17.16
N LEU A 165 4.77 23.50 16.38
CA LEU A 165 5.25 23.30 15.02
C LEU A 165 6.53 22.46 15.01
N PHE A 166 7.48 22.78 15.90
CA PHE A 166 8.70 22.00 16.07
C PHE A 166 8.41 20.55 16.47
N GLN A 167 7.55 20.33 17.47
CA GLN A 167 7.23 18.98 17.96
C GLN A 167 6.55 18.13 16.89
N ILE A 168 5.58 18.69 16.15
CA ILE A 168 4.90 17.95 15.08
C ILE A 168 5.88 17.67 13.94
N ALA A 169 6.66 18.66 13.48
CA ALA A 169 7.58 18.49 12.37
C ALA A 169 8.73 17.53 12.68
N ARG A 170 9.28 17.58 13.89
CA ARG A 170 10.29 16.63 14.37
C ARG A 170 9.77 15.20 14.33
N SER A 171 8.57 14.99 14.86
CA SER A 171 7.97 13.67 14.95
C SER A 171 7.58 13.15 13.56
N PHE A 172 7.02 14.02 12.72
CA PHE A 172 6.70 13.71 11.32
C PHE A 172 7.94 13.36 10.49
N SER A 173 9.00 14.17 10.56
CA SER A 173 10.27 13.92 9.85
C SER A 173 10.90 12.58 10.26
N SER A 174 10.75 12.19 11.52
CA SER A 174 11.27 10.92 12.03
C SER A 174 10.43 9.72 11.58
N MET A 175 9.11 9.86 11.50
CA MET A 175 8.21 8.81 11.01
C MET A 175 8.30 8.59 9.50
N TRP A 176 8.61 9.64 8.73
CA TRP A 176 8.67 9.58 7.27
C TRP A 176 9.57 8.46 6.74
N ALA A 177 10.69 8.17 7.42
CA ALA A 177 11.63 7.14 7.01
C ALA A 177 11.04 5.71 7.05
N TYR A 178 9.97 5.48 7.82
CA TYR A 178 9.30 4.18 7.92
C TYR A 178 8.22 3.99 6.86
N LEU A 179 7.88 5.03 6.10
CA LEU A 179 6.83 4.95 5.10
C LEU A 179 7.37 4.38 3.78
N PRO A 180 6.71 3.37 3.17
CA PRO A 180 7.07 2.91 1.84
C PRO A 180 7.01 4.06 0.83
N LYS A 181 7.97 4.12 -0.09
CA LYS A 181 8.08 5.23 -1.05
C LYS A 181 6.81 5.50 -1.85
N ASN A 182 6.00 4.51 -2.16
CA ASN A 182 4.72 4.75 -2.85
C ASN A 182 3.69 5.42 -1.98
N ALA A 183 3.54 4.99 -0.73
CA ALA A 183 2.67 5.67 0.21
C ALA A 183 3.19 7.09 0.45
N GLY A 184 4.52 7.27 0.53
CA GLY A 184 5.19 8.57 0.53
C GLY A 184 4.81 9.39 -0.69
N ASN A 185 5.02 8.89 -1.90
CA ASN A 185 4.70 9.54 -3.17
C ASN A 185 3.22 9.89 -3.29
N MET A 186 2.32 9.05 -2.78
CA MET A 186 0.89 9.37 -2.71
C MET A 186 0.64 10.57 -1.80
N LEU A 187 1.25 10.61 -0.62
CA LEU A 187 1.22 11.79 0.24
C LEU A 187 1.84 13.01 -0.46
N LEU A 188 2.94 12.83 -1.21
CA LEU A 188 3.55 13.88 -2.04
C LEU A 188 2.64 14.37 -3.16
N LEU A 189 1.61 13.59 -3.54
CA LEU A 189 0.58 13.94 -4.52
C LEU A 189 -0.73 14.38 -3.86
N GLY A 190 -0.74 14.61 -2.55
CA GLY A 190 -1.93 15.00 -1.77
C GLY A 190 -3.00 13.92 -1.69
N LYS A 191 -2.65 12.67 -1.97
CA LYS A 191 -3.52 11.50 -1.89
C LYS A 191 -3.27 10.79 -0.56
N GLU A 192 -4.31 10.67 0.27
CA GLU A 192 -4.24 9.85 1.48
C GLU A 192 -4.22 8.36 1.10
N PRO A 193 -3.14 7.59 1.40
CA PRO A 193 -2.99 6.20 0.97
C PRO A 193 -4.15 5.30 1.46
N ASN A 194 -4.62 5.55 2.68
CA ASN A 194 -5.68 4.78 3.35
C ASN A 194 -7.05 4.94 2.66
N LYS A 195 -7.23 5.99 1.85
CA LYS A 195 -8.46 6.25 1.09
C LYS A 195 -8.34 5.89 -0.39
N GLN A 196 -7.20 5.39 -0.83
CA GLN A 196 -7.01 5.04 -2.24
C GLN A 196 -7.69 3.71 -2.53
N PRO A 197 -8.47 3.63 -3.62
CA PRO A 197 -8.98 2.35 -4.07
C PRO A 197 -7.80 1.45 -4.45
N PRO A 198 -7.93 0.13 -4.27
CA PRO A 198 -6.91 -0.79 -4.68
C PRO A 198 -6.69 -0.72 -6.21
N GLU A 199 -5.43 -0.67 -6.64
CA GLU A 199 -5.05 -0.49 -8.04
C GLU A 199 -4.51 -1.79 -8.65
N PRO A 200 -5.14 -2.34 -9.70
CA PRO A 200 -4.65 -3.54 -10.36
C PRO A 200 -3.44 -3.22 -11.23
N MET A 201 -2.35 -3.96 -11.05
CA MET A 201 -1.10 -3.78 -11.79
C MET A 201 -0.50 -5.11 -12.26
N SER A 202 0.25 -5.07 -13.36
CA SER A 202 1.06 -6.18 -13.83
C SER A 202 2.52 -5.94 -13.41
N VAL A 203 3.07 -6.84 -12.61
CA VAL A 203 4.35 -6.64 -11.93
C VAL A 203 5.26 -7.86 -12.08
N VAL A 204 6.56 -7.57 -12.12
CA VAL A 204 7.62 -8.55 -11.87
C VAL A 204 7.94 -8.47 -10.38
N VAL A 205 7.65 -9.52 -9.63
CA VAL A 205 7.85 -9.60 -8.17
C VAL A 205 9.03 -10.51 -7.88
N THR A 206 9.84 -10.13 -6.90
CA THR A 206 10.93 -10.96 -6.37
C THR A 206 10.81 -11.13 -4.86
N PHE A 207 11.29 -12.27 -4.38
CA PHE A 207 11.70 -12.45 -2.99
C PHE A 207 13.18 -12.77 -2.94
N ILE A 208 13.94 -11.97 -2.20
CA ILE A 208 15.38 -12.14 -1.97
C ILE A 208 15.58 -12.56 -0.53
N TYR A 209 16.19 -13.73 -0.30
CA TYR A 209 16.43 -14.31 1.02
C TYR A 209 17.92 -14.25 1.36
N LEU A 210 18.24 -13.94 2.62
CA LEU A 210 19.51 -14.28 3.22
C LEU A 210 19.61 -15.80 3.43
N VAL A 211 20.67 -16.41 2.89
CA VAL A 211 20.88 -17.86 2.99
C VAL A 211 21.31 -18.24 4.40
N GLU A 212 20.67 -19.27 4.97
CA GLU A 212 20.96 -19.79 6.32
C GLU A 212 20.91 -18.71 7.42
N PHE A 213 20.08 -17.68 7.22
CA PHE A 213 19.94 -16.61 8.22
C PHE A 213 19.38 -17.12 9.55
N SER A 214 18.46 -18.10 9.53
CA SER A 214 17.99 -18.77 10.75
C SER A 214 19.13 -19.42 11.54
N SER A 215 20.13 -20.00 10.85
CA SER A 215 21.32 -20.58 11.48
C SER A 215 22.22 -19.49 12.10
N ILE A 216 22.29 -18.30 11.50
CA ILE A 216 22.96 -17.13 12.11
C ILE A 216 22.22 -16.70 13.38
N LEU A 217 20.89 -16.64 13.33
CA LEU A 217 20.05 -16.22 14.47
C LEU A 217 20.08 -17.23 15.63
N ALA A 218 20.20 -18.52 15.33
CA ALA A 218 20.31 -19.58 16.34
C ALA A 218 21.69 -19.62 17.03
N ASN A 219 22.72 -19.04 16.41
CA ASN A 219 24.07 -19.02 16.97
C ASN A 219 24.25 -17.83 17.92
N GLY A 220 24.19 -18.09 19.23
CA GLY A 220 24.35 -17.08 20.28
C GLY A 220 25.68 -16.29 20.23
N ALA A 221 26.72 -16.82 19.58
CA ALA A 221 27.98 -16.08 19.39
C ALA A 221 27.86 -14.97 18.33
N LEU A 222 26.87 -15.06 17.44
CA LEU A 222 26.63 -14.10 16.36
C LEU A 222 25.58 -13.05 16.70
N THR A 223 24.81 -13.22 17.78
CA THR A 223 23.70 -12.33 18.17
C THR A 223 24.11 -10.85 18.21
N GLU A 224 25.29 -10.53 18.75
CA GLU A 224 25.80 -9.15 18.84
C GLU A 224 25.92 -8.46 17.46
N GLN A 225 26.15 -9.23 16.39
CA GLN A 225 26.41 -8.74 15.03
C GLN A 225 25.18 -8.79 14.10
N VAL A 226 24.03 -9.32 14.55
CA VAL A 226 22.84 -9.51 13.71
C VAL A 226 22.32 -8.19 13.13
N ALA A 227 22.37 -7.11 13.90
CA ALA A 227 21.93 -5.79 13.44
C ALA A 227 22.79 -5.27 12.27
N ASP A 228 24.11 -5.51 12.28
CA ASP A 228 25.02 -5.13 11.19
C ASP A 228 24.69 -5.91 9.90
N VAL A 229 24.40 -7.22 10.04
CA VAL A 229 24.01 -8.09 8.91
C VAL A 229 22.71 -7.59 8.27
N LEU A 230 21.68 -7.32 9.08
CA LEU A 230 20.40 -6.83 8.59
C LEU A 230 20.51 -5.44 7.97
N ALA A 231 21.23 -4.51 8.60
CA ALA A 231 21.42 -3.16 8.08
C ALA A 231 22.11 -3.18 6.71
N THR A 232 23.18 -3.98 6.58
CA THR A 232 23.92 -4.14 5.32
C THR A 232 23.05 -4.74 4.22
N PHE A 233 22.26 -5.77 4.55
CA PHE A 233 21.37 -6.40 3.58
C PHE A 233 20.26 -5.44 3.11
N VAL A 234 19.65 -4.69 4.03
CA VAL A 234 18.63 -3.69 3.70
C VAL A 234 19.21 -2.62 2.77
N ASP A 235 20.37 -2.06 3.11
CA ASP A 235 21.00 -1.00 2.32
C ASP A 235 21.39 -1.48 0.90
N SER A 236 21.96 -2.68 0.78
CA SER A 236 22.26 -3.28 -0.53
C SER A 236 21.00 -3.53 -1.36
N CYS A 237 19.92 -4.02 -0.75
CA CYS A 237 18.64 -4.21 -1.43
C CYS A 237 18.07 -2.88 -1.93
N VAL A 238 17.94 -1.88 -1.06
CA VAL A 238 17.40 -0.56 -1.40
C VAL A 238 18.20 0.07 -2.55
N LYS A 239 19.53 0.10 -2.42
CA LYS A 239 20.43 0.68 -3.43
C LYS A 239 20.23 0.09 -4.82
N ASN A 240 20.25 -1.24 -4.95
CA ASN A 240 20.23 -1.91 -6.26
C ASN A 240 18.82 -2.05 -6.84
N ILE A 241 17.81 -2.28 -6.00
CA ILE A 241 16.41 -2.39 -6.44
C ILE A 241 15.92 -1.05 -6.98
N GLU A 242 16.15 0.02 -6.23
CA GLU A 242 15.71 1.35 -6.66
C GLU A 242 16.58 1.91 -7.79
N GLY A 243 17.89 1.61 -7.78
CA GLY A 243 18.80 1.97 -8.86
C GLY A 243 18.39 1.39 -10.22
N THR A 244 17.65 0.27 -10.22
CA THR A 244 17.10 -0.37 -11.43
C THR A 244 15.64 -0.01 -11.71
N GLY A 245 15.09 0.99 -11.00
CA GLY A 245 13.70 1.44 -11.17
C GLY A 245 12.65 0.51 -10.56
N GLY A 246 13.08 -0.39 -9.68
CA GLY A 246 12.21 -1.22 -8.85
C GLY A 246 11.81 -0.50 -7.57
N GLN A 247 10.92 -1.15 -6.82
CA GLN A 247 10.42 -0.67 -5.55
C GLN A 247 10.48 -1.78 -4.51
N VAL A 248 11.07 -1.46 -3.36
CA VAL A 248 11.02 -2.34 -2.19
C VAL A 248 9.62 -2.25 -1.61
N ALA A 249 8.93 -3.39 -1.53
CA ALA A 249 7.61 -3.48 -0.91
C ALA A 249 7.73 -3.55 0.61
N LYS A 250 8.55 -4.47 1.11
CA LYS A 250 8.85 -4.66 2.54
C LYS A 250 10.03 -5.60 2.74
N PHE A 251 10.67 -5.51 3.91
CA PHE A 251 11.52 -6.58 4.40
C PHE A 251 10.73 -7.50 5.34
N ILE A 252 11.13 -8.76 5.48
CA ILE A 252 10.55 -9.75 6.39
C ILE A 252 11.72 -10.58 6.91
N THR A 253 12.30 -10.23 8.06
CA THR A 253 13.34 -11.01 8.77
C THR A 253 14.37 -11.72 7.86
N GLY A 254 15.26 -10.93 7.23
CA GLY A 254 16.25 -11.46 6.29
C GLY A 254 15.72 -11.75 4.88
N ILE A 255 14.48 -11.36 4.60
CA ILE A 255 13.85 -11.44 3.27
C ILE A 255 13.54 -10.02 2.78
N CYS A 256 13.80 -9.73 1.51
CA CYS A 256 13.37 -8.52 0.82
C CYS A 256 12.33 -8.88 -0.25
N MET A 257 11.13 -8.34 -0.12
CA MET A 257 10.11 -8.39 -1.17
C MET A 257 10.16 -7.11 -1.98
N ALA A 258 10.31 -7.23 -3.30
CA ALA A 258 10.37 -6.09 -4.19
C ALA A 258 9.68 -6.37 -5.52
N TYR A 259 9.41 -5.31 -6.28
CA TYR A 259 8.76 -5.44 -7.56
C TYR A 259 9.15 -4.34 -8.55
N TRP A 260 8.98 -4.65 -9.83
CA TRP A 260 9.21 -3.76 -10.95
C TRP A 260 7.95 -3.71 -11.83
N PRO A 261 7.71 -2.57 -12.52
CA PRO A 261 6.78 -2.54 -13.63
C PRO A 261 7.11 -3.60 -14.68
N ILE A 262 6.10 -4.12 -15.38
CA ILE A 262 6.25 -5.19 -16.40
C ILE A 262 7.34 -4.90 -17.45
N ASN A 263 7.54 -3.64 -17.82
CA ASN A 263 8.51 -3.22 -18.82
C ASN A 263 9.95 -3.12 -18.27
N ARG A 264 10.23 -3.59 -17.05
CA ARG A 264 11.55 -3.57 -16.41
C ARG A 264 12.00 -4.96 -15.94
N ALA A 265 11.55 -6.02 -16.61
CA ALA A 265 11.92 -7.39 -16.25
C ALA A 265 13.45 -7.65 -16.33
N GLU A 266 14.12 -7.09 -17.34
CA GLU A 266 15.59 -7.19 -17.49
C GLU A 266 16.31 -6.43 -16.36
N ASP A 267 15.90 -5.19 -16.11
CA ASP A 267 16.41 -4.35 -15.01
C ASP A 267 16.26 -5.07 -13.66
N ALA A 268 15.15 -5.79 -13.45
CA ALA A 268 14.92 -6.56 -12.24
C ALA A 268 15.96 -7.68 -12.04
N LEU A 269 16.26 -8.45 -13.10
CA LEU A 269 17.27 -9.51 -13.04
C LEU A 269 18.67 -8.94 -12.80
N LEU A 270 19.03 -7.86 -13.48
CA LEU A 270 20.31 -7.17 -13.30
C LEU A 270 20.47 -6.59 -11.89
N GLY A 271 19.42 -5.97 -11.34
CA GLY A 271 19.44 -5.43 -9.98
C GLY A 271 19.62 -6.52 -8.94
N ILE A 272 18.98 -7.68 -9.12
CA ILE A 272 19.13 -8.83 -8.21
C ILE A 272 20.54 -9.43 -8.31
N GLN A 273 21.10 -9.52 -9.51
CA GLN A 273 22.47 -9.99 -9.70
C GLN A 273 23.49 -9.04 -9.05
N ALA A 274 23.30 -7.72 -9.19
CA ALA A 274 24.13 -6.71 -8.55
C ALA A 274 24.14 -6.83 -7.01
N ILE A 275 23.01 -7.19 -6.39
CA ILE A 275 22.96 -7.49 -4.94
C ILE A 275 23.84 -8.69 -4.60
N SER A 276 23.75 -9.77 -5.38
CA SER A 276 24.57 -10.96 -5.16
C SER A 276 26.07 -10.65 -5.29
N ASP A 277 26.44 -9.85 -6.28
CA ASP A 277 27.82 -9.45 -6.55
C ASP A 277 28.37 -8.51 -5.48
N GLU A 278 27.60 -7.50 -5.06
CA GLU A 278 27.97 -6.58 -3.98
C GLU A 278 28.16 -7.33 -2.66
N LEU A 279 27.27 -8.27 -2.32
CA LEU A 279 27.45 -9.12 -1.14
C LEU A 279 28.68 -10.03 -1.27
N ALA A 280 29.01 -10.51 -2.47
CA ALA A 280 30.22 -11.30 -2.71
C ALA A 280 31.50 -10.50 -2.51
N GLU A 281 31.54 -9.28 -3.06
CA GLU A 281 32.64 -8.35 -2.86
C GLU A 281 32.78 -7.95 -1.38
N LEU A 282 31.66 -7.71 -0.71
CA LEU A 282 31.61 -7.39 0.70
C LEU A 282 32.22 -8.51 1.53
N ARG A 283 31.79 -9.76 1.31
CA ARG A 283 32.34 -10.95 2.00
C ARG A 283 33.86 -11.08 1.81
N ALA A 284 34.38 -10.76 0.64
CA ALA A 284 35.80 -10.90 0.32
C ALA A 284 36.69 -9.89 1.09
N HIS A 285 36.14 -8.75 1.49
CA HIS A 285 36.89 -7.65 2.14
C HIS A 285 36.63 -7.53 3.65
N GLN A 286 35.88 -8.45 4.25
CA GLN A 286 35.60 -8.39 5.69
C GLN A 286 36.79 -8.82 6.55
N PRO A 287 37.04 -8.15 7.68
CA PRO A 287 38.02 -8.62 8.65
C PRO A 287 37.57 -9.94 9.31
N PRO A 288 38.51 -10.77 9.79
CA PRO A 288 38.17 -11.99 10.54
C PRO A 288 37.27 -11.69 11.73
N GLY A 289 36.22 -12.50 11.90
CA GLY A 289 35.25 -12.36 13.00
C GLY A 289 34.04 -11.48 12.70
N SER A 290 33.98 -10.83 11.52
CA SER A 290 32.79 -10.12 11.04
C SER A 290 31.75 -11.08 10.43
N ALA A 291 30.54 -11.10 10.98
CA ALA A 291 29.42 -11.92 10.50
C ALA A 291 29.03 -11.58 9.06
N LEU A 292 29.40 -10.39 8.58
CA LEU A 292 29.21 -9.97 7.20
C LEU A 292 29.94 -10.88 6.19
N SER A 293 30.97 -11.62 6.61
CA SER A 293 31.63 -12.62 5.75
C SER A 293 30.75 -13.84 5.44
N LEU A 294 29.63 -14.00 6.14
CA LEU A 294 28.68 -15.12 6.02
C LEU A 294 27.42 -14.76 5.21
N VAL A 295 27.33 -13.54 4.68
CA VAL A 295 26.09 -13.02 4.09
C VAL A 295 25.98 -13.41 2.62
N TYR A 296 25.11 -14.36 2.31
CA TYR A 296 24.77 -14.78 0.95
C TYR A 296 23.30 -14.47 0.67
N SER A 297 22.97 -14.15 -0.59
CA SER A 297 21.59 -13.97 -1.03
C SER A 297 21.15 -15.06 -2.01
N ARG A 298 19.85 -15.33 -2.01
CA ARG A 298 19.16 -16.10 -3.07
C ARG A 298 17.86 -15.41 -3.44
N ALA A 299 17.40 -15.56 -4.67
CA ALA A 299 16.20 -14.88 -5.12
C ALA A 299 15.34 -15.73 -6.07
N GLY A 300 14.04 -15.48 -6.02
CA GLY A 300 13.06 -16.03 -6.95
C GLY A 300 12.21 -14.93 -7.55
N VAL A 301 12.11 -14.90 -8.89
CA VAL A 301 11.38 -13.86 -9.63
C VAL A 301 10.21 -14.47 -10.39
N HIS A 302 9.05 -13.82 -10.31
CA HIS A 302 7.86 -14.22 -11.03
C HIS A 302 7.13 -13.01 -11.59
N TYR A 303 6.45 -13.19 -12.72
CA TYR A 303 5.57 -12.18 -13.30
C TYR A 303 4.11 -12.57 -13.08
N GLY A 304 3.29 -11.60 -12.68
CA GLY A 304 1.85 -11.76 -12.71
C GLY A 304 1.09 -10.50 -12.33
N ARG A 305 -0.23 -10.65 -12.23
CA ARG A 305 -1.12 -9.55 -11.83
C ARG A 305 -1.22 -9.48 -10.30
N ALA A 306 -1.08 -8.27 -9.77
CA ALA A 306 -1.23 -7.97 -8.36
C ALA A 306 -2.12 -6.74 -8.17
N LEU A 307 -2.54 -6.52 -6.93
CA LEU A 307 -3.30 -5.36 -6.50
C LEU A 307 -2.42 -4.55 -5.55
N LEU A 308 -2.10 -3.31 -5.92
CA LEU A 308 -1.45 -2.37 -5.03
C LEU A 308 -2.51 -1.73 -4.14
N CYS A 309 -2.40 -1.91 -2.82
CA CYS A 309 -3.45 -1.51 -1.91
C CYS A 309 -2.93 -1.25 -0.50
N ASN A 310 -3.78 -0.58 0.30
CA ASN A 310 -3.59 -0.48 1.74
C ASN A 310 -4.18 -1.72 2.43
N ALA A 311 -3.35 -2.41 3.22
CA ALA A 311 -3.73 -3.57 4.01
C ALA A 311 -3.84 -3.20 5.50
N GLY A 312 -5.01 -3.38 6.10
CA GLY A 312 -5.32 -3.06 7.50
C GLY A 312 -5.69 -1.60 7.77
N ALA A 313 -6.56 -1.38 8.78
CA ALA A 313 -7.11 -0.08 9.15
C ALA A 313 -6.46 0.54 10.42
N GLN A 314 -6.12 -0.28 11.43
CA GLN A 314 -5.46 0.18 12.65
C GLN A 314 -3.94 0.22 12.51
N LYS A 315 -3.37 -0.86 11.97
CA LYS A 315 -2.01 -0.96 11.46
C LYS A 315 -2.15 -1.12 9.95
N SER A 316 -1.52 -0.22 9.20
CA SER A 316 -1.62 -0.20 7.75
C SER A 316 -0.28 -0.55 7.13
N ASP A 317 -0.29 -1.47 6.16
CA ASP A 317 0.83 -1.77 5.28
C ASP A 317 0.39 -1.47 3.84
N PHE A 318 1.11 -0.57 3.16
CA PHE A 318 0.90 -0.36 1.73
C PHE A 318 1.66 -1.42 0.94
N THR A 319 0.96 -2.37 0.32
CA THR A 319 1.60 -3.56 -0.24
C THR A 319 0.87 -4.12 -1.46
N LEU A 320 1.47 -5.15 -2.07
CA LEU A 320 0.88 -5.91 -3.16
C LEU A 320 0.08 -7.09 -2.59
N LEU A 321 -1.07 -7.39 -3.20
CA LEU A 321 -1.85 -8.61 -2.97
C LEU A 321 -2.09 -9.34 -4.29
N GLY A 322 -1.89 -10.66 -4.32
CA GLY A 322 -2.15 -11.48 -5.50
C GLY A 322 -1.40 -12.81 -5.49
N ASP A 323 -1.89 -13.78 -6.29
CA ASP A 323 -1.28 -15.10 -6.42
C ASP A 323 0.18 -15.06 -6.93
N CYS A 324 0.53 -14.03 -7.71
CA CYS A 324 1.90 -13.90 -8.23
C CYS A 324 2.94 -13.73 -7.11
N ILE A 325 2.55 -13.19 -5.96
CA ILE A 325 3.42 -12.97 -4.79
C ILE A 325 3.73 -14.32 -4.14
N ASN A 326 2.69 -15.12 -3.91
CA ASN A 326 2.82 -16.48 -3.39
C ASN A 326 3.67 -17.35 -4.32
N THR A 327 3.47 -17.19 -5.64
CA THR A 327 4.29 -17.90 -6.64
C THR A 327 5.76 -17.44 -6.60
N ALA A 328 6.03 -16.15 -6.56
CA ALA A 328 7.41 -15.62 -6.47
C ALA A 328 8.14 -16.16 -5.23
N SER A 329 7.48 -16.14 -4.07
CA SER A 329 8.04 -16.69 -2.83
C SER A 329 8.38 -18.18 -2.95
N ARG A 330 7.50 -18.97 -3.59
CA ARG A 330 7.71 -20.42 -3.80
C ARG A 330 8.83 -20.70 -4.79
N VAL A 331 8.95 -19.89 -5.85
CA VAL A 331 10.07 -19.98 -6.80
C VAL A 331 11.39 -19.69 -6.08
N ALA A 332 11.42 -18.73 -5.16
CA ALA A 332 12.59 -18.44 -4.35
C ALA A 332 12.94 -19.62 -3.41
N SER A 333 11.94 -20.26 -2.78
CA SER A 333 12.18 -21.46 -1.96
C SER A 333 12.68 -22.65 -2.78
N LEU A 334 12.27 -22.79 -4.05
CA LEU A 334 12.76 -23.84 -4.94
C LEU A 334 14.27 -23.72 -5.22
N SER A 335 14.82 -22.50 -5.10
CA SER A 335 16.25 -22.24 -5.32
C SER A 335 17.14 -22.98 -4.32
N VAL A 336 16.60 -23.34 -3.14
CA VAL A 336 17.29 -24.18 -2.14
C VAL A 336 17.56 -25.57 -2.70
N GLN A 337 16.55 -26.19 -3.31
CA GLN A 337 16.63 -27.56 -3.84
C GLN A 337 17.48 -27.63 -5.09
N LEU A 338 17.39 -26.60 -5.95
CA LEU A 338 18.14 -26.50 -7.19
C LEU A 338 19.56 -25.94 -6.98
N LYS A 339 19.89 -25.48 -5.77
CA LYS A 339 21.20 -24.93 -5.37
C LYS A 339 21.68 -23.75 -6.22
N VAL A 340 20.76 -22.84 -6.52
CA VAL A 340 21.01 -21.72 -7.42
C VAL A 340 20.70 -20.38 -6.72
N PRO A 341 21.49 -19.33 -6.98
CA PRO A 341 21.31 -18.03 -6.35
C PRO A 341 20.12 -17.25 -6.92
N LEU A 342 19.77 -17.45 -8.19
CA LEU A 342 18.68 -16.73 -8.84
C LEU A 342 17.86 -17.67 -9.71
N LEU A 343 16.56 -17.80 -9.40
CA LEU A 343 15.57 -18.48 -10.21
C LEU A 343 14.52 -17.50 -10.71
N PHE A 344 13.99 -17.76 -11.89
CA PHE A 344 12.83 -17.03 -12.39
C PHE A 344 11.94 -17.89 -13.26
N SER A 345 10.65 -17.55 -13.29
CA SER A 345 9.65 -18.36 -13.98
C SER A 345 9.67 -18.17 -15.51
N PHE A 346 9.01 -19.08 -16.23
CA PHE A 346 8.78 -18.97 -17.67
C PHE A 346 8.15 -17.64 -18.07
N GLU A 347 7.21 -17.13 -17.27
CA GLU A 347 6.56 -15.85 -17.54
C GLU A 347 7.55 -14.69 -17.52
N VAL A 348 8.55 -14.70 -16.63
CA VAL A 348 9.61 -13.70 -16.61
C VAL A 348 10.47 -13.81 -17.88
N ARG A 349 10.84 -15.04 -18.28
CA ARG A 349 11.59 -15.28 -19.53
C ARG A 349 10.88 -14.70 -20.76
N CYS A 350 9.55 -14.78 -20.82
CA CYS A 350 8.77 -14.20 -21.92
C CYS A 350 8.87 -12.67 -22.02
N LEU A 351 9.24 -11.99 -20.94
CA LEU A 351 9.38 -10.52 -20.89
C LEU A 351 10.78 -10.03 -21.27
N LEU A 352 11.77 -10.92 -21.35
CA LEU A 352 13.16 -10.57 -21.66
C LEU A 352 13.35 -10.39 -23.17
N GLY A 353 14.35 -9.60 -23.57
CA GLY A 353 14.83 -9.47 -24.95
C GLY A 353 15.59 -10.71 -25.43
N ASP A 354 15.78 -10.82 -26.75
CA ASP A 354 16.37 -12.02 -27.36
C ASP A 354 17.81 -12.28 -26.87
N ASP A 355 18.63 -11.24 -26.73
CA ASP A 355 20.01 -11.35 -26.25
C ASP A 355 20.07 -12.04 -24.87
N MET A 356 19.29 -11.55 -23.89
CA MET A 356 19.25 -12.17 -22.56
C MET A 356 18.64 -13.57 -22.57
N ARG A 357 17.71 -13.88 -23.49
CA ARG A 357 17.10 -15.22 -23.58
C ARG A 357 18.08 -16.29 -24.04
N GLU A 358 19.07 -15.93 -24.84
CA GLU A 358 20.11 -16.85 -25.31
C GLU A 358 21.08 -17.27 -24.19
N GLU A 359 21.22 -16.43 -23.16
CA GLU A 359 22.06 -16.70 -21.99
C GLU A 359 21.37 -17.55 -20.91
N LEU A 360 20.15 -18.06 -21.17
CA LEU A 360 19.36 -18.77 -20.17
C LEU A 360 19.42 -20.28 -20.31
N GLU A 361 19.43 -20.94 -19.15
CA GLU A 361 19.28 -22.38 -19.04
C GLU A 361 17.91 -22.73 -18.44
N SER A 362 17.25 -23.72 -19.03
CA SER A 362 15.98 -24.27 -18.50
C SER A 362 16.26 -25.33 -17.45
N LEU A 363 15.65 -25.19 -16.28
CA LEU A 363 15.73 -26.17 -15.19
C LEU A 363 14.49 -27.07 -15.12
N GLY A 364 13.59 -26.98 -16.10
CA GLY A 364 12.42 -27.84 -16.25
C GLY A 364 11.17 -27.38 -15.50
N MET A 365 10.16 -28.26 -15.46
CA MET A 365 8.86 -28.02 -14.81
C MET A 365 8.89 -28.52 -13.37
N HIS A 366 8.54 -27.66 -12.43
CA HIS A 366 8.51 -27.98 -11.01
C HIS A 366 7.14 -27.74 -10.41
N LYS A 367 6.66 -28.68 -9.59
CA LYS A 367 5.39 -28.49 -8.86
C LYS A 367 5.68 -27.69 -7.59
N VAL A 368 5.17 -26.46 -7.55
CA VAL A 368 5.26 -25.61 -6.35
C VAL A 368 4.08 -25.87 -5.41
N LYS A 369 4.30 -25.74 -4.09
CA LYS A 369 3.28 -26.00 -3.06
C LYS A 369 2.01 -25.18 -3.32
N GLY A 370 0.84 -25.81 -3.23
CA GLY A 370 -0.45 -25.13 -3.29
C GLY A 370 -0.94 -24.72 -4.68
N ARG A 371 -0.20 -25.01 -5.76
CA ARG A 371 -0.62 -24.74 -7.14
C ARG A 371 -0.93 -26.04 -7.88
N ASP A 372 -2.01 -26.03 -8.67
CA ASP A 372 -2.41 -27.20 -9.45
C ASP A 372 -1.49 -27.42 -10.66
N LYS A 373 -1.07 -26.32 -11.32
CA LYS A 373 -0.19 -26.36 -12.50
C LYS A 373 1.29 -26.21 -12.10
N PRO A 374 2.19 -27.05 -12.64
CA PRO A 374 3.63 -26.89 -12.45
C PRO A 374 4.15 -25.61 -13.12
N VAL A 375 5.24 -25.06 -12.58
CA VAL A 375 5.89 -23.83 -13.05
C VAL A 375 7.22 -24.20 -13.71
N ALA A 376 7.45 -23.73 -14.94
CA ALA A 376 8.77 -23.81 -15.57
C ALA A 376 9.68 -22.73 -14.99
N VAL A 377 10.92 -23.11 -14.64
CA VAL A 377 11.91 -22.18 -14.08
C VAL A 377 13.23 -22.19 -14.86
N TYR A 378 13.90 -21.05 -14.82
CA TYR A 378 15.11 -20.73 -15.58
C TYR A 378 16.15 -20.07 -14.68
N GLN A 379 17.40 -20.12 -15.15
CA GLN A 379 18.55 -19.43 -14.57
C GLN A 379 19.45 -18.86 -15.67
N PHE A 380 20.44 -18.05 -15.31
CA PHE A 380 21.53 -17.68 -16.21
C PHE A 380 22.53 -18.83 -16.38
N ALA A 381 23.03 -19.01 -17.60
CA ALA A 381 24.04 -20.02 -17.91
C ALA A 381 25.33 -19.76 -17.13
N GLY A 382 25.90 -20.80 -16.51
CA GLY A 382 27.12 -20.69 -15.72
C GLY A 382 26.95 -20.04 -14.35
N ALA A 383 25.71 -19.90 -13.86
CA ALA A 383 25.45 -19.46 -12.49
C ALA A 383 26.20 -20.33 -11.47
N GLN A 384 26.83 -19.69 -10.49
CA GLN A 384 27.60 -20.39 -9.47
C GLN A 384 26.66 -21.18 -8.54
N GLU A 385 26.99 -22.44 -8.28
CA GLU A 385 26.25 -23.27 -7.33
C GLU A 385 26.31 -22.66 -5.92
N LEU A 386 25.15 -22.53 -5.28
CA LEU A 386 24.99 -21.99 -3.93
C LEU A 386 24.34 -23.03 -3.02
N ASP A 387 25.17 -23.87 -2.41
CA ASP A 387 24.72 -24.90 -1.48
C ASP A 387 24.52 -24.34 -0.06
N SER A 388 23.30 -24.47 0.47
CA SER A 388 22.96 -24.05 1.84
C SER A 388 23.79 -24.80 2.88
N ALA A 389 24.13 -26.07 2.65
CA ALA A 389 24.91 -26.88 3.58
C ALA A 389 26.34 -26.32 3.75
N MET A 390 26.93 -25.79 2.68
CA MET A 390 28.23 -25.12 2.72
C MET A 390 28.15 -23.84 3.56
N VAL A 391 27.11 -23.02 3.37
CA VAL A 391 26.92 -21.79 4.16
C VAL A 391 26.72 -22.13 5.64
N LYS A 392 25.88 -23.12 5.94
CA LYS A 392 25.65 -23.60 7.30
C LYS A 392 26.93 -24.07 7.99
N GLN A 393 27.74 -24.87 7.30
CA GLN A 393 29.05 -25.31 7.82
C GLN A 393 29.98 -24.13 8.14
N LYS A 394 29.98 -23.07 7.32
CA LYS A 394 30.76 -21.86 7.60
C LYS A 394 30.24 -21.13 8.84
N ILE A 395 28.93 -21.06 9.04
CA ILE A 395 28.30 -20.47 10.23
C ILE A 395 28.66 -21.28 11.48
N ASP A 396 28.56 -22.61 11.42
CA ASP A 396 28.85 -23.50 12.56
C ASP A 396 30.33 -23.42 12.99
N GLN A 397 31.24 -23.22 12.03
CA GLN A 397 32.68 -23.08 12.29
C GLN A 397 33.11 -21.64 12.61
N PHE A 398 32.18 -20.69 12.54
CA PHE A 398 32.50 -19.28 12.68
C PHE A 398 32.86 -18.92 14.12
N ASN A 399 33.92 -18.14 14.29
CA ASN A 399 34.30 -17.58 15.58
C ASN A 399 34.42 -16.06 15.48
N PRO A 400 33.56 -15.29 16.18
CA PRO A 400 33.60 -13.83 16.15
C PRO A 400 34.87 -13.24 16.79
N GLY A 401 35.57 -14.00 17.64
CA GLY A 401 36.82 -13.57 18.26
C GLY A 401 36.68 -12.28 19.07
N ARG A 402 37.48 -11.26 18.73
CA ARG A 402 37.42 -9.91 19.35
C ARG A 402 36.79 -8.86 18.43
N TYR A 403 36.12 -9.30 17.37
CA TYR A 403 35.44 -8.37 16.48
C TYR A 403 34.37 -7.60 17.25
N ARG A 404 34.30 -6.29 17.03
CA ARG A 404 33.29 -5.43 17.64
C ARG A 404 32.32 -4.99 16.55
N ALA A 405 31.06 -5.33 16.74
CA ALA A 405 29.97 -4.88 15.89
C ALA A 405 29.91 -3.35 15.87
N MET A 406 29.46 -2.79 14.74
CA MET A 406 29.19 -1.36 14.63
C MET A 406 27.95 -1.00 15.44
N PHE A 407 26.91 -1.83 15.35
CA PHE A 407 25.66 -1.72 16.09
C PHE A 407 25.46 -2.95 16.99
N PRO A 408 26.18 -3.04 18.13
CA PRO A 408 26.13 -4.22 18.98
C PRO A 408 24.74 -4.41 19.58
N VAL A 409 24.17 -5.59 19.35
CA VAL A 409 22.93 -6.04 20.01
C VAL A 409 23.23 -6.30 21.48
N ARG A 410 22.43 -5.71 22.38
CA ARG A 410 22.54 -5.92 23.82
C ARG A 410 21.37 -6.71 24.37
N ASP A 411 21.62 -7.49 25.42
CA ASP A 411 20.53 -8.14 26.15
C ASP A 411 19.59 -7.08 26.77
N TYR A 412 18.28 -7.21 26.54
CA TYR A 412 17.26 -6.27 26.98
C TYR A 412 17.23 -6.13 28.50
N GLU A 413 17.36 -7.25 29.21
CA GLU A 413 17.34 -7.26 30.67
C GLU A 413 18.60 -6.62 31.29
N SER A 414 19.73 -6.72 30.59
CA SER A 414 20.99 -6.06 31.00
C SER A 414 20.95 -4.53 30.94
N LEU A 415 20.04 -3.95 30.17
CA LEU A 415 19.90 -2.51 30.06
C LEU A 415 19.22 -1.92 31.31
N PRO A 416 19.70 -0.79 31.84
CA PRO A 416 18.94 0.02 32.80
C PRO A 416 17.53 0.27 32.27
N LEU A 417 16.50 0.16 33.13
CA LEU A 417 15.08 0.39 32.79
C LEU A 417 14.87 1.68 31.97
N GLU A 418 15.68 2.68 32.31
CA GLU A 418 15.80 4.02 31.72
C GLU A 418 16.14 4.04 30.23
N SER A 419 16.94 3.05 29.82
CA SER A 419 17.50 2.90 28.47
C SER A 419 16.87 1.77 27.68
N ARG A 420 15.92 1.03 28.29
CA ARG A 420 15.22 -0.07 27.62
C ARG A 420 14.31 0.49 26.54
N PRO A 421 14.40 -0.01 25.29
CA PRO A 421 13.47 0.39 24.24
C PRO A 421 12.03 -0.07 24.58
N PRO A 422 11.01 0.68 24.17
CA PRO A 422 9.61 0.39 24.49
C PRO A 422 9.01 -0.68 23.58
N ILE A 423 9.48 -1.91 23.75
CA ILE A 423 9.10 -3.04 22.91
C ILE A 423 7.78 -3.68 23.37
N PHE A 424 7.52 -3.75 24.67
CA PHE A 424 6.29 -4.33 25.25
C PHE A 424 5.28 -3.28 25.70
N ASP A 425 4.06 -3.69 26.05
CA ASP A 425 3.07 -2.83 26.70
C ASP A 425 3.00 -3.14 28.21
N ASP A 426 3.80 -2.45 29.02
CA ASP A 426 4.11 -2.76 30.44
C ASP A 426 3.08 -2.26 31.46
N THR A 427 1.82 -2.35 31.13
CA THR A 427 0.79 -1.55 31.79
C THR A 427 -0.06 -2.40 32.73
N PRO A 428 -0.57 -1.96 33.89
CA PRO A 428 -1.23 -2.89 34.83
C PRO A 428 -2.65 -3.30 34.38
N LYS A 429 -3.00 -4.60 34.37
CA LYS A 429 -4.34 -5.10 33.94
C LYS A 429 -5.50 -4.57 34.80
N ASP A 430 -5.27 -4.30 36.10
CA ASP A 430 -6.32 -3.93 37.07
C ASP A 430 -6.83 -2.48 36.97
N LEU A 431 -6.17 -1.64 36.16
CA LEU A 431 -6.60 -0.28 35.85
C LEU A 431 -7.50 -0.21 34.60
N ALA A 432 -7.77 -1.35 33.94
CA ALA A 432 -8.65 -1.44 32.79
C ALA A 432 -10.13 -1.46 33.22
N PRO A 433 -10.97 -0.50 32.80
CA PRO A 433 -12.39 -0.53 33.13
C PRO A 433 -13.09 -1.72 32.44
N MET A 434 -13.77 -2.55 33.24
CA MET A 434 -14.72 -3.56 32.77
C MET A 434 -16.01 -2.89 32.26
N ALA A 435 -16.35 -2.98 30.96
CA ALA A 435 -17.75 -3.04 30.47
C ALA A 435 -17.95 -3.16 28.94
N GLY A 436 -18.94 -4.01 28.60
CA GLY A 436 -19.61 -4.37 27.33
C GLY A 436 -19.54 -3.50 26.06
N GLY A 437 -19.59 -4.20 24.91
CA GLY A 437 -19.93 -3.68 23.58
C GLY A 437 -18.83 -3.90 22.53
N VAL A 438 -19.08 -4.77 21.56
CA VAL A 438 -18.26 -4.97 20.35
C VAL A 438 -18.43 -3.72 19.49
N GLY A 439 -17.44 -2.83 19.45
CA GLY A 439 -17.43 -1.74 18.47
C GLY A 439 -16.59 -0.50 18.77
N ASP A 440 -16.19 -0.20 20.01
CA ASP A 440 -15.56 1.10 20.29
C ASP A 440 -14.50 1.10 21.40
N ARG A 441 -13.64 0.08 21.43
CA ARG A 441 -12.48 0.03 22.33
C ARG A 441 -11.21 0.39 21.56
N ARG A 442 -11.00 1.69 21.34
CA ARG A 442 -9.67 2.22 21.00
C ARG A 442 -8.79 2.08 22.24
N ASP A 443 -7.82 1.16 22.22
CA ASP A 443 -6.63 0.98 23.06
C ASP A 443 -6.62 1.68 24.43
N SER A 444 -6.48 0.90 25.50
CA SER A 444 -6.25 1.39 26.86
C SER A 444 -5.12 2.45 26.87
N LEU A 445 -5.48 3.73 26.90
CA LEU A 445 -4.55 4.86 26.78
C LEU A 445 -3.78 5.08 28.09
N ALA A 446 -4.42 4.81 29.23
CA ALA A 446 -3.82 4.91 30.57
C ALA A 446 -2.53 4.13 30.66
N ASP A 447 -2.57 2.99 30.00
CA ASP A 447 -1.48 2.08 29.82
C ASP A 447 -0.36 2.75 28.99
N ARG A 448 -0.61 3.13 27.74
CA ARG A 448 0.40 3.80 26.89
C ARG A 448 1.04 5.02 27.54
N LEU A 449 0.28 5.82 28.29
CA LEU A 449 0.83 6.98 29.01
C LEU A 449 1.70 6.61 30.20
N THR A 450 1.32 5.56 30.94
CA THR A 450 2.14 5.06 32.04
C THR A 450 3.50 4.61 31.50
N MET A 451 3.51 3.93 30.35
CA MET A 451 4.72 3.48 29.69
C MET A 451 5.55 4.63 29.11
N ILE A 452 4.93 5.54 28.36
CA ILE A 452 5.62 6.71 27.79
C ILE A 452 6.28 7.52 28.91
N ALA A 453 5.62 7.62 30.05
CA ALA A 453 6.18 8.28 31.19
C ALA A 453 7.13 7.39 32.03
N LYS A 454 7.30 6.08 31.78
CA LYS A 454 8.47 5.34 32.29
C LYS A 454 9.69 5.63 31.40
N LEU A 455 9.50 5.71 30.08
CA LEU A 455 10.58 5.97 29.11
C LEU A 455 11.12 7.40 29.21
N ALA A 456 10.23 8.37 29.37
CA ALA A 456 10.61 9.76 29.52
C ALA A 456 11.15 10.09 30.93
N PHE A 457 10.88 9.23 31.94
CA PHE A 457 11.22 9.48 33.35
C PHE A 457 11.86 8.24 33.99
N PRO A 458 13.18 8.16 33.95
CA PRO A 458 13.91 7.05 34.49
C PRO A 458 13.85 6.94 36.03
N SER A 459 13.72 5.73 36.58
CA SER A 459 13.47 5.46 38.01
C SER A 459 14.55 5.94 39.01
N THR A 460 15.72 6.40 38.56
CA THR A 460 16.69 7.10 39.41
C THR A 460 16.34 8.58 39.64
N MET A 461 15.46 9.16 38.82
CA MET A 461 14.71 10.37 39.15
C MET A 461 13.57 9.99 40.10
N SER A 462 13.90 9.85 41.38
CA SER A 462 12.95 9.74 42.50
C SER A 462 12.12 11.02 42.71
N GLY A 463 11.64 11.65 41.64
CA GLY A 463 10.61 12.66 41.69
C GLY A 463 9.26 11.97 41.81
N GLY A 464 8.63 12.05 42.99
CA GLY A 464 7.27 11.55 43.21
C GLY A 464 6.24 12.20 42.28
N ASN A 465 4.95 12.09 42.64
CA ASN A 465 3.81 12.69 41.92
C ASN A 465 3.92 14.19 41.54
N SER A 466 5.01 14.87 41.90
CA SER A 466 5.36 16.26 41.58
C SER A 466 6.22 16.46 40.33
N THR A 467 6.60 15.41 39.58
CA THR A 467 7.44 15.59 38.39
C THR A 467 6.68 16.35 37.30
N LEU A 468 7.24 17.48 36.87
CA LEU A 468 6.68 18.36 35.85
C LEU A 468 6.89 17.75 34.46
N VAL A 469 5.80 17.59 33.72
CA VAL A 469 5.78 17.02 32.37
C VAL A 469 5.05 17.95 31.42
N SER A 470 5.46 17.95 30.14
CA SER A 470 4.73 18.61 29.06
C SER A 470 4.19 17.54 28.11
N LEU A 471 2.88 17.56 27.84
CA LEU A 471 2.18 16.65 26.92
C LEU A 471 1.47 17.46 25.83
N THR A 472 1.83 17.24 24.56
CA THR A 472 1.13 17.81 23.41
C THR A 472 0.34 16.74 22.68
N TYR A 473 -0.95 16.97 22.46
CA TYR A 473 -1.80 16.11 21.65
C TYR A 473 -2.53 16.90 20.55
N VAL A 474 -2.95 16.15 19.52
CA VAL A 474 -3.72 16.63 18.37
C VAL A 474 -5.00 15.82 18.26
N SER A 475 -6.13 16.43 17.87
CA SER A 475 -7.40 15.72 17.66
C SER A 475 -8.32 16.51 16.71
N PHE A 476 -9.24 15.84 16.05
CA PHE A 476 -10.30 16.49 15.27
C PHE A 476 -11.52 16.78 16.15
N ALA A 477 -12.20 17.87 15.86
CA ALA A 477 -13.49 18.17 16.45
C ALA A 477 -14.59 17.37 15.75
N SER A 478 -15.41 16.67 16.51
CA SER A 478 -16.54 15.87 15.99
C SER A 478 -17.59 16.73 15.26
N ARG A 479 -17.61 18.02 15.57
CA ARG A 479 -18.38 19.07 14.87
C ARG A 479 -17.57 20.37 14.90
N PRO A 480 -17.85 21.35 14.02
CA PRO A 480 -17.26 22.69 14.15
C PRO A 480 -17.57 23.30 15.53
N MET A 481 -16.55 23.82 16.20
CA MET A 481 -16.68 24.55 17.47
C MET A 481 -16.96 26.03 17.23
N SER A 482 -18.01 26.55 17.86
CA SER A 482 -18.29 27.99 17.87
C SER A 482 -17.39 28.72 18.88
N ARG A 483 -17.30 30.05 18.77
CA ARG A 483 -16.61 30.87 19.78
C ARG A 483 -17.17 30.65 21.20
N LEU A 484 -18.48 30.42 21.32
CA LEU A 484 -19.13 30.10 22.59
C LEU A 484 -18.71 28.73 23.13
N ASP A 485 -18.61 27.72 22.27
CA ASP A 485 -18.11 26.39 22.65
C ASP A 485 -16.68 26.47 23.19
N LEU A 486 -15.80 27.19 22.50
CA LEU A 486 -14.40 27.37 22.89
C LEU A 486 -14.26 28.17 24.21
N ALA A 487 -15.03 29.24 24.37
CA ALA A 487 -15.06 30.01 25.62
C ALA A 487 -15.57 29.16 26.80
N ALA A 488 -16.52 28.26 26.56
CA ALA A 488 -17.00 27.32 27.56
C ALA A 488 -15.91 26.29 27.93
N ILE A 489 -15.20 25.74 26.94
CA ILE A 489 -14.05 24.85 27.16
C ILE A 489 -12.98 25.56 27.99
N GLN A 490 -12.64 26.80 27.63
CA GLN A 490 -11.67 27.61 28.37
C GLN A 490 -12.07 27.83 29.82
N ARG A 491 -13.31 28.25 30.06
CA ARG A 491 -13.78 28.54 31.41
C ARG A 491 -13.75 27.30 32.32
N VAL A 492 -14.17 26.16 31.77
CA VAL A 492 -14.15 24.87 32.49
C VAL A 492 -12.71 24.39 32.68
N GLY A 493 -11.88 24.50 31.63
CA GLY A 493 -10.45 24.14 31.63
C GLY A 493 -9.65 24.93 32.65
N MET A 494 -9.73 26.27 32.63
CA MET A 494 -9.09 27.16 33.62
C MET A 494 -9.37 26.74 35.06
N ARG A 495 -10.64 26.50 35.40
CA ARG A 495 -11.04 26.14 36.76
C ARG A 495 -10.49 24.77 37.17
N ARG A 496 -10.57 23.77 36.29
CA ARG A 496 -10.14 22.40 36.59
C ARG A 496 -8.62 22.27 36.57
N ASN A 497 -7.95 22.90 35.62
CA ASN A 497 -6.50 22.84 35.48
C ASN A 497 -5.81 23.55 36.64
N ALA A 498 -6.32 24.71 37.08
CA ALA A 498 -5.81 25.39 38.27
C ALA A 498 -5.91 24.52 39.55
N GLN A 499 -6.94 23.67 39.67
CA GLN A 499 -7.08 22.75 40.80
C GLN A 499 -6.10 21.57 40.75
N LEU A 500 -5.61 21.24 39.55
CA LEU A 500 -4.73 20.10 39.29
C LEU A 500 -3.27 20.52 39.07
N ASP A 501 -2.95 21.80 39.28
CA ASP A 501 -1.65 22.41 38.95
C ASP A 501 -1.23 22.15 37.49
N ILE A 502 -2.18 22.28 36.57
CA ILE A 502 -1.93 22.16 35.14
C ILE A 502 -1.92 23.55 34.54
N THR A 503 -0.89 23.84 33.76
CA THR A 503 -0.77 24.97 32.84
C THR A 503 -0.79 24.43 31.41
N GLY A 504 -0.78 25.30 30.41
CA GLY A 504 -0.79 24.83 29.02
C GLY A 504 -1.49 25.78 28.08
N SER A 505 -1.64 25.29 26.84
CA SER A 505 -2.17 26.03 25.72
C SER A 505 -3.06 25.16 24.84
N LEU A 506 -4.31 25.57 24.62
CA LEU A 506 -5.23 24.92 23.69
C LEU A 506 -5.43 25.80 22.45
N LEU A 507 -5.03 25.26 21.30
CA LEU A 507 -5.19 25.82 19.97
C LEU A 507 -6.32 25.10 19.23
N TYR A 508 -7.27 25.85 18.66
CA TYR A 508 -8.31 25.30 17.78
C TYR A 508 -8.27 25.97 16.40
N VAL A 509 -8.06 25.19 15.35
CA VAL A 509 -7.80 25.68 13.99
C VAL A 509 -8.41 24.73 12.96
N SER A 510 -9.27 25.21 12.06
CA SER A 510 -9.88 24.40 10.97
C SER A 510 -10.52 23.07 11.45
N GLY A 511 -11.15 23.05 12.62
CA GLY A 511 -11.73 21.81 13.17
C GLY A 511 -10.72 20.90 13.86
N LEU A 512 -9.47 21.33 14.03
CA LEU A 512 -8.42 20.62 14.74
C LEU A 512 -8.20 21.25 16.12
N PHE A 513 -8.10 20.44 17.17
CA PHE A 513 -7.54 20.84 18.45
C PHE A 513 -6.08 20.41 18.54
N VAL A 514 -5.20 21.33 18.92
CA VAL A 514 -3.82 21.05 19.32
C VAL A 514 -3.64 21.60 20.72
N HIS A 515 -3.26 20.77 21.68
CA HIS A 515 -3.26 21.16 23.07
C HIS A 515 -2.01 20.65 23.77
N THR A 516 -1.30 21.57 24.40
CA THR A 516 -0.16 21.29 25.27
C THR A 516 -0.59 21.45 26.71
N LEU A 517 -0.37 20.42 27.53
CA LEU A 517 -0.65 20.37 28.95
C LEU A 517 0.68 20.26 29.70
N GLU A 518 0.93 21.16 30.64
CA GLU A 518 2.12 21.16 31.49
C GLU A 518 1.70 20.98 32.95
N GLY A 519 2.33 20.10 33.69
CA GLY A 519 2.00 19.91 35.10
C GLY A 519 2.52 18.62 35.69
N PRO A 520 2.10 18.30 36.93
CA PRO A 520 2.39 17.02 37.54
C PRO A 520 1.94 15.87 36.63
N ARG A 521 2.81 14.89 36.43
CA ARG A 521 2.60 13.73 35.54
C ARG A 521 1.20 13.14 35.61
N ASP A 522 0.78 12.70 36.80
CA ASP A 522 -0.50 12.00 36.97
C ASP A 522 -1.70 12.90 36.65
N ALA A 523 -1.58 14.20 36.96
CA ALA A 523 -2.61 15.18 36.68
C ALA A 523 -2.76 15.39 35.17
N VAL A 524 -1.65 15.55 34.44
CA VAL A 524 -1.62 15.71 32.98
C VAL A 524 -2.20 14.46 32.28
N ILE A 525 -1.74 13.27 32.66
CA ILE A 525 -2.24 11.98 32.15
C ILE A 525 -3.75 11.87 32.39
N SER A 526 -4.23 12.16 33.60
CA SER A 526 -5.65 12.08 33.97
C SER A 526 -6.51 13.03 33.13
N VAL A 527 -6.04 14.26 32.88
CA VAL A 527 -6.77 15.22 32.05
C VAL A 527 -6.82 14.76 30.59
N TYR A 528 -5.71 14.28 30.03
CA TYR A 528 -5.69 13.80 28.65
C TYR A 528 -6.60 12.57 28.43
N MET A 529 -6.71 11.64 29.39
CA MET A 529 -7.70 10.54 29.32
C MET A 529 -9.13 11.07 29.16
N LYS A 530 -9.49 12.06 29.98
CA LYS A 530 -10.84 12.65 29.97
C LYS A 530 -11.13 13.34 28.64
N ILE A 531 -10.11 13.98 28.05
CA ILE A 531 -10.22 14.63 26.74
C ILE A 531 -10.42 13.59 25.63
N ARG A 532 -9.69 12.47 25.64
CA ARG A 532 -9.87 11.43 24.62
C ARG A 532 -11.25 10.76 24.68
N ALA A 533 -11.81 10.60 25.88
CA ALA A 533 -13.16 10.10 26.09
C ALA A 533 -14.25 11.16 25.82
N ASP A 534 -13.87 12.41 25.58
CA ASP A 534 -14.81 13.50 25.33
C ASP A 534 -15.36 13.39 23.91
N SER A 535 -16.69 13.31 23.79
CA SER A 535 -17.39 13.13 22.51
C SER A 535 -17.14 14.26 21.50
N ARG A 536 -16.59 15.40 21.93
CA ARG A 536 -16.21 16.51 21.05
C ARG A 536 -14.91 16.23 20.29
N HIS A 537 -14.11 15.26 20.71
CA HIS A 537 -12.85 14.89 20.10
C HIS A 537 -12.99 13.60 19.28
N ARG A 538 -12.29 13.53 18.15
CA ARG A 538 -12.09 12.35 17.32
C ARG A 538 -10.60 12.21 17.01
N ASP A 539 -10.10 10.98 17.00
CA ASP A 539 -8.70 10.67 16.63
C ASP A 539 -7.70 11.48 17.47
N ALA A 540 -7.89 11.48 18.79
CA ALA A 540 -6.99 12.16 19.71
C ALA A 540 -5.68 11.39 19.86
N VAL A 541 -4.62 11.93 19.27
CA VAL A 541 -3.29 11.35 19.19
C VAL A 541 -2.30 12.21 19.95
N MET A 542 -1.49 11.58 20.80
CA MET A 542 -0.41 12.26 21.51
C MET A 542 0.81 12.38 20.60
N VAL A 543 1.31 13.61 20.44
CA VAL A 543 2.46 13.92 19.58
C VAL A 543 3.76 13.94 20.39
N TYR A 544 3.70 14.42 21.63
CA TYR A 544 4.88 14.60 22.47
C TYR A 544 4.53 14.49 23.95
N MET A 545 5.42 13.87 24.72
CA MET A 545 5.41 13.85 26.18
C MET A 545 6.84 13.71 26.71
N ALA A 546 7.28 14.66 27.54
CA ALA A 546 8.62 14.62 28.14
C ALA A 546 8.69 15.37 29.48
N PRO A 547 9.72 15.11 30.31
CA PRO A 547 10.05 15.95 31.46
C PRO A 547 10.29 17.40 31.04
N GLN A 548 9.93 18.32 31.93
CA GLN A 548 10.31 19.72 31.84
C GLN A 548 10.94 20.17 33.15
N ASP A 549 12.05 20.89 33.04
CA ASP A 549 12.69 21.52 34.19
C ASP A 549 11.87 22.73 34.69
N GLU A 550 11.32 23.50 33.76
CA GLU A 550 10.52 24.69 34.04
C GLU A 550 9.28 24.75 33.14
N ARG A 551 8.20 25.36 33.65
CA ARG A 551 6.97 25.58 32.87
C ARG A 551 7.22 26.63 31.80
N VAL A 552 6.81 26.34 30.57
CA VAL A 552 6.81 27.32 29.48
C VAL A 552 5.59 28.23 29.60
N TYR A 553 4.48 27.73 30.14
CA TYR A 553 3.25 28.49 30.33
C TYR A 553 3.09 28.97 31.78
N SER A 554 3.05 30.28 31.95
CA SER A 554 2.97 30.95 33.27
C SER A 554 1.56 31.01 33.85
N THR A 555 0.51 30.70 33.08
CA THR A 555 -0.89 30.72 33.54
C THR A 555 -1.55 29.34 33.43
N ALA A 556 -2.50 29.06 34.33
CA ALA A 556 -3.19 27.77 34.45
C ALA A 556 -3.92 27.30 33.18
N PHE A 557 -4.21 28.23 32.26
CA PHE A 557 -4.75 27.90 30.95
C PHE A 557 -4.71 29.14 30.05
N GLU A 558 -3.77 29.19 29.13
CA GLU A 558 -3.81 30.18 28.07
C GLU A 558 -4.57 29.54 26.90
N LEU A 559 -5.87 29.83 26.78
CA LEU A 559 -6.55 29.51 25.52
C LEU A 559 -6.00 30.50 24.49
N THR A 560 -4.93 30.11 23.81
CA THR A 560 -4.75 30.62 22.45
C THR A 560 -5.79 29.93 21.59
N THR A 561 -7.03 30.44 21.64
CA THR A 561 -7.58 30.86 20.36
C THR A 561 -6.48 31.73 19.79
N ALA A 562 -5.63 31.20 18.92
CA ALA A 562 -4.87 32.06 18.05
C ALA A 562 -5.98 32.92 17.46
N THR A 563 -6.07 34.16 17.95
CA THR A 563 -7.25 34.98 17.73
C THR A 563 -7.46 34.97 16.23
N GLU A 564 -8.69 35.04 15.75
CA GLU A 564 -8.89 35.26 14.32
C GLU A 564 -7.94 36.37 13.82
N GLU A 565 -7.58 37.34 14.66
CA GLU A 565 -6.49 38.31 14.50
C GLU A 565 -5.06 37.72 14.33
N MET A 566 -4.58 36.80 15.19
CA MET A 566 -3.24 36.17 15.03
C MET A 566 -3.14 35.27 13.80
N LEU A 567 -4.15 34.44 13.52
CA LEU A 567 -4.14 33.59 12.32
C LEU A 567 -4.52 34.36 11.06
N SER A 568 -5.28 35.46 11.16
CA SER A 568 -5.49 36.37 10.02
C SER A 568 -4.25 37.19 9.68
N ALA A 569 -3.33 37.42 10.63
CA ALA A 569 -2.04 38.06 10.35
C ALA A 569 -1.14 37.17 9.49
N PHE A 570 -1.21 35.85 9.66
CA PHE A 570 -0.53 34.88 8.80
C PHE A 570 -1.38 33.62 8.56
N PRO A 571 -2.37 33.69 7.65
CA PRO A 571 -3.21 32.56 7.25
C PRO A 571 -2.44 31.27 6.86
N PRO A 572 -1.23 31.34 6.26
CA PRO A 572 -0.52 30.12 5.89
C PRO A 572 -0.15 29.21 7.07
N LEU A 573 0.00 29.73 8.28
CA LEU A 573 0.33 28.92 9.46
C LEU A 573 -0.81 27.95 9.82
N GLN A 574 -2.07 28.36 9.63
CA GLN A 574 -3.24 27.50 9.86
C GLN A 574 -3.26 26.30 8.91
N ASP A 575 -2.90 26.52 7.65
CA ASP A 575 -2.78 25.47 6.65
C ASP A 575 -1.64 24.50 7.00
N VAL A 576 -0.46 25.01 7.34
CA VAL A 576 0.69 24.18 7.73
C VAL A 576 0.35 23.30 8.93
N LEU A 577 -0.23 23.87 10.00
CA LEU A 577 -0.60 23.12 11.19
C LEU A 577 -1.69 22.07 10.90
N SER A 578 -2.71 22.43 10.12
CA SER A 578 -3.76 21.49 9.75
C SER A 578 -3.22 20.34 8.89
N GLN A 579 -2.32 20.61 7.95
CA GLN A 579 -1.76 19.57 7.09
C GLN A 579 -0.79 18.67 7.85
N LEU A 580 0.11 19.24 8.64
CA LEU A 580 1.02 18.46 9.49
C LEU A 580 0.26 17.53 10.43
N ALA A 581 -0.82 18.01 11.05
CA ALA A 581 -1.66 17.19 11.92
C ALA A 581 -2.37 16.04 11.19
N LYS A 582 -2.97 16.32 10.02
CA LYS A 582 -3.61 15.29 9.19
C LYS A 582 -2.60 14.24 8.74
N SER A 583 -1.45 14.68 8.25
CA SER A 583 -0.39 13.80 7.78
C SER A 583 0.21 13.00 8.94
N PHE A 584 0.37 13.58 10.14
CA PHE A 584 0.83 12.85 11.32
C PHE A 584 -0.09 11.68 11.69
N ILE A 585 -1.40 11.91 11.78
CA ILE A 585 -2.39 10.87 12.11
C ILE A 585 -2.40 9.77 11.04
N SER A 586 -2.26 10.16 9.76
CA SER A 586 -2.17 9.19 8.66
C SER A 586 -0.86 8.39 8.66
N LEU A 587 0.24 8.96 9.14
CA LEU A 587 1.54 8.28 9.20
C LEU A 587 1.62 7.29 10.37
N GLU A 588 1.01 7.61 11.51
CA GLU A 588 1.06 6.78 12.72
C GLU A 588 0.65 5.32 12.44
N THR A 589 -0.32 5.10 11.54
CA THR A 589 -0.80 3.75 11.19
C THR A 589 0.24 2.90 10.46
N TYR A 590 1.25 3.51 9.83
CA TYR A 590 2.33 2.82 9.09
C TYR A 590 3.59 2.58 9.92
N VAL A 591 3.68 3.19 11.10
CA VAL A 591 4.88 3.14 11.94
C VAL A 591 4.70 2.07 13.02
N PRO A 592 5.72 1.24 13.31
CA PRO A 592 5.66 0.29 14.43
C PRO A 592 5.30 0.99 15.75
N SER A 593 4.45 0.40 16.59
CA SER A 593 3.95 1.12 17.77
C SER A 593 5.06 1.30 18.81
N SER A 594 6.07 0.43 18.84
CA SER A 594 7.31 0.66 19.59
C SER A 594 8.03 1.96 19.19
N VAL A 595 8.14 2.23 17.89
CA VAL A 595 8.75 3.44 17.34
C VAL A 595 7.88 4.66 17.66
N VAL A 596 6.55 4.55 17.51
CA VAL A 596 5.61 5.61 17.92
C VAL A 596 5.76 5.92 19.41
N ARG A 597 5.76 4.90 20.28
CA ARG A 597 5.95 5.05 21.73
C ARG A 597 7.26 5.78 22.06
N TYR A 598 8.35 5.41 21.37
CA TYR A 598 9.65 6.03 21.58
C TYR A 598 9.69 7.49 21.11
N LEU A 599 9.09 7.79 19.96
CA LEU A 599 8.93 9.14 19.41
C LEU A 599 8.12 10.04 20.34
N THR A 600 6.97 9.54 20.78
CA THR A 600 6.07 10.30 21.63
C THR A 600 6.67 10.55 23.01
N ALA A 601 7.55 9.67 23.52
CA ALA A 601 8.35 9.91 24.72
C ALA A 601 9.43 11.00 24.54
N GLY A 602 9.49 11.65 23.39
CA GLY A 602 10.40 12.76 23.12
C GLY A 602 11.73 12.32 22.49
N ASN A 603 11.96 11.02 22.30
CA ASN A 603 13.21 10.46 21.83
C ASN A 603 13.29 10.37 20.30
N ASN A 604 14.51 10.36 19.76
CA ASN A 604 14.74 10.18 18.32
C ASN A 604 14.92 8.68 18.02
N PRO A 605 14.06 8.04 17.19
CA PRO A 605 14.13 6.61 16.90
C PRO A 605 15.45 6.19 16.27
N ARG A 606 16.19 7.09 15.62
CA ARG A 606 17.56 6.79 15.16
C ARG A 606 18.53 6.38 16.28
N ASN A 607 18.22 6.70 17.54
CA ASN A 607 18.99 6.30 18.71
C ASN A 607 18.47 5.00 19.35
N LEU A 608 17.48 4.35 18.74
CA LEU A 608 16.87 3.14 19.29
C LEU A 608 17.89 1.99 19.16
N GLN A 609 18.39 1.54 20.30
CA GLN A 609 19.42 0.53 20.37
C GLN A 609 18.87 -0.85 20.00
N ALA A 610 19.66 -1.63 19.27
CA ALA A 610 19.34 -3.02 18.99
C ALA A 610 19.42 -3.87 20.27
N VAL A 611 18.38 -4.66 20.54
CA VAL A 611 18.27 -5.47 21.76
C VAL A 611 17.90 -6.92 21.46
N SER A 612 18.35 -7.86 22.29
CA SER A 612 17.88 -9.25 22.31
C SER A 612 16.95 -9.46 23.50
N THR A 613 15.82 -10.14 23.29
CA THR A 613 14.92 -10.54 24.38
C THR A 613 14.07 -11.75 24.00
N GLY A 614 13.60 -12.50 24.98
CA GLY A 614 12.64 -13.57 24.80
C GLY A 614 11.23 -13.05 24.56
N VAL A 615 10.52 -13.60 23.57
CA VAL A 615 9.13 -13.25 23.25
C VAL A 615 8.29 -14.49 22.97
N VAL A 616 6.98 -14.38 23.18
CA VAL A 616 6.01 -15.33 22.62
C VAL A 616 5.61 -14.81 21.23
N MET A 617 6.08 -15.45 20.18
CA MET A 617 5.72 -15.17 18.80
C MET A 617 4.37 -15.79 18.44
N LEU A 618 3.59 -15.06 17.66
CA LEU A 618 2.34 -15.50 17.05
C LEU A 618 2.44 -15.34 15.54
N ALA A 619 2.10 -16.40 14.81
CA ALA A 619 1.80 -16.34 13.39
C ALA A 619 0.40 -16.91 13.13
N THR A 620 -0.37 -16.23 12.30
CA THR A 620 -1.65 -16.74 11.81
C THR A 620 -1.77 -16.52 10.32
N ASP A 621 -2.41 -17.47 9.64
CA ASP A 621 -2.62 -17.42 8.21
C ASP A 621 -3.99 -18.02 7.81
N ILE A 622 -4.51 -17.62 6.64
CA ILE A 622 -5.77 -18.15 6.13
C ILE A 622 -5.54 -19.58 5.58
N CYS A 623 -6.36 -20.51 6.05
CA CYS A 623 -6.30 -21.90 5.63
C CYS A 623 -6.67 -22.04 4.15
N SER A 624 -5.77 -22.64 3.36
CA SER A 624 -5.98 -22.91 1.92
C SER A 624 -6.31 -21.64 1.11
N PHE A 625 -5.64 -20.54 1.41
CA PHE A 625 -5.86 -19.26 0.74
C PHE A 625 -5.55 -19.26 -0.76
N THR A 626 -4.54 -20.02 -1.23
CA THR A 626 -4.25 -20.10 -2.68
C THR A 626 -5.45 -20.66 -3.48
N PRO A 627 -6.00 -21.85 -3.15
CA PRO A 627 -7.25 -22.32 -3.77
C PRO A 627 -8.44 -21.35 -3.65
N LEU A 628 -8.53 -20.59 -2.55
CA LEU A 628 -9.57 -19.59 -2.38
C LEU A 628 -9.38 -18.40 -3.34
N SER A 629 -8.16 -17.86 -3.41
CA SER A 629 -7.84 -16.63 -4.13
C SER A 629 -7.69 -16.81 -5.64
N GLU A 630 -7.26 -17.97 -6.15
CA GLU A 630 -7.01 -18.22 -7.58
C GLU A 630 -8.25 -17.97 -8.47
N LYS A 631 -9.45 -18.25 -7.97
CA LYS A 631 -10.73 -18.04 -8.69
C LYS A 631 -11.50 -16.81 -8.21
N CYS A 632 -11.01 -16.11 -7.20
CA CYS A 632 -11.62 -14.87 -6.70
C CYS A 632 -11.11 -13.66 -7.49
N SER A 633 -11.94 -12.62 -7.55
CA SER A 633 -11.46 -11.32 -8.04
C SER A 633 -10.49 -10.69 -7.05
N LEU A 634 -9.55 -9.85 -7.54
CA LEU A 634 -8.60 -9.14 -6.66
C LEU A 634 -9.30 -8.30 -5.59
N THR A 635 -10.47 -7.72 -5.89
CA THR A 635 -11.27 -6.96 -4.94
C THR A 635 -11.82 -7.83 -3.81
N GLU A 636 -12.30 -9.04 -4.12
CA GLU A 636 -12.77 -9.99 -3.10
C GLU A 636 -11.61 -10.41 -2.19
N VAL A 637 -10.44 -10.70 -2.78
CA VAL A 637 -9.22 -11.05 -2.02
C VAL A 637 -8.85 -9.92 -1.06
N TRP A 638 -8.84 -8.67 -1.52
CA TRP A 638 -8.57 -7.50 -0.69
C TRP A 638 -9.56 -7.35 0.47
N VAL A 639 -10.87 -7.52 0.21
CA VAL A 639 -11.90 -7.43 1.26
C VAL A 639 -11.69 -8.51 2.34
N ILE A 640 -11.41 -9.76 1.95
CA ILE A 640 -11.17 -10.84 2.91
C ILE A 640 -9.92 -10.56 3.74
N CYS A 641 -8.79 -10.24 3.09
CA CYS A 641 -7.53 -9.98 3.77
C CYS A 641 -7.68 -8.84 4.77
N ASN A 642 -8.28 -7.70 4.37
CA ASN A 642 -8.48 -6.58 5.30
C ASN A 642 -9.41 -6.93 6.45
N THR A 643 -10.51 -7.63 6.19
CA THR A 643 -11.44 -8.07 7.24
C THR A 643 -10.74 -8.98 8.25
N PHE A 644 -9.89 -9.89 7.78
CA PHE A 644 -9.12 -10.80 8.62
C PHE A 644 -8.00 -10.08 9.40
N ILE A 645 -7.22 -9.24 8.73
CA ILE A 645 -6.13 -8.45 9.31
C ILE A 645 -6.63 -7.53 10.43
N ASP A 646 -7.77 -6.86 10.22
CA ASP A 646 -8.33 -5.95 11.22
C ASP A 646 -8.79 -6.69 12.47
N ALA A 647 -9.38 -7.88 12.30
CA ALA A 647 -9.76 -8.74 13.43
C ALA A 647 -8.53 -9.27 14.19
N CYS A 648 -7.50 -9.72 13.47
CA CYS A 648 -6.24 -10.16 14.07
C CYS A 648 -5.56 -9.05 14.84
N THR A 649 -5.40 -7.88 14.22
CA THR A 649 -4.77 -6.70 14.84
C THR A 649 -5.50 -6.31 16.12
N SER A 650 -6.84 -6.27 16.07
CA SER A 650 -7.65 -5.94 17.25
C SER A 650 -7.47 -6.95 18.38
N ALA A 651 -7.56 -8.26 18.10
CA ALA A 651 -7.40 -9.31 19.10
C ALA A 651 -6.00 -9.32 19.75
N ILE A 652 -4.96 -9.14 18.93
CA ILE A 652 -3.56 -9.12 19.38
C ILE A 652 -3.33 -7.91 20.31
N VAL A 653 -3.75 -6.72 19.89
CA VAL A 653 -3.54 -5.50 20.67
C VAL A 653 -4.37 -5.50 21.96
N ASN A 654 -5.60 -6.05 21.93
CA ASN A 654 -6.44 -6.22 23.12
C ASN A 654 -5.75 -7.03 24.23
N GLU A 655 -4.94 -8.02 23.84
CA GLU A 655 -4.18 -8.87 24.75
C GLU A 655 -2.72 -8.41 24.90
N ARG A 656 -2.40 -7.16 24.54
CA ARG A 656 -1.08 -6.53 24.69
C ARG A 656 0.04 -7.16 23.87
N GLY A 657 -0.32 -7.78 22.76
CA GLY A 657 0.62 -8.13 21.72
C GLY A 657 0.93 -6.93 20.82
N GLU A 658 2.07 -6.98 20.17
CA GLU A 658 2.47 -6.01 19.16
C GLU A 658 2.45 -6.68 17.78
N VAL A 659 1.69 -6.11 16.84
CA VAL A 659 1.72 -6.57 15.45
C VAL A 659 3.03 -6.13 14.80
N ILE A 660 3.79 -7.11 14.31
CA ILE A 660 5.07 -6.92 13.63
C ILE A 660 4.80 -6.51 12.18
N LYS A 661 4.27 -7.44 11.38
CA LYS A 661 4.10 -7.30 9.94
C LYS A 661 2.86 -8.02 9.43
N LEU A 662 2.30 -7.46 8.37
CA LEU A 662 1.19 -8.01 7.61
C LEU A 662 1.74 -8.55 6.28
N ILE A 663 1.66 -9.86 6.01
CA ILE A 663 2.28 -10.48 4.83
C ILE A 663 1.20 -11.22 4.05
N GLY A 664 0.55 -10.53 3.12
CA GLY A 664 -0.58 -11.11 2.39
C GLY A 664 -1.75 -11.37 3.34
N ASP A 665 -2.12 -12.64 3.49
CA ASP A 665 -3.10 -13.17 4.44
C ASP A 665 -2.51 -13.54 5.81
N CYS A 666 -1.19 -13.47 5.96
CA CYS A 666 -0.52 -13.77 7.22
C CYS A 666 -0.37 -12.54 8.12
N VAL A 667 -0.61 -12.72 9.42
CA VAL A 667 -0.34 -11.72 10.47
C VAL A 667 0.68 -12.28 11.44
N THR A 668 1.73 -11.51 11.70
CA THR A 668 2.77 -11.84 12.69
C THR A 668 2.77 -10.85 13.84
N ALA A 669 2.91 -11.36 15.05
CA ALA A 669 2.94 -10.57 16.26
C ALA A 669 3.84 -11.20 17.33
N TYR A 670 4.13 -10.42 18.36
CA TYR A 670 4.80 -10.93 19.55
C TYR A 670 4.13 -10.41 20.83
N PHE A 671 4.27 -11.19 21.88
CA PHE A 671 3.81 -10.87 23.23
C PHE A 671 4.99 -10.90 24.20
N PRO A 672 4.88 -10.17 25.32
CA PRO A 672 5.84 -10.28 26.42
C PRO A 672 6.00 -11.75 26.89
N PRO A 673 7.20 -12.15 27.35
CA PRO A 673 7.49 -13.53 27.74
C PRO A 673 6.57 -14.05 28.86
N GLU A 674 6.06 -13.17 29.72
CA GLU A 674 5.14 -13.46 30.82
C GLU A 674 3.66 -13.52 30.41
N ASN A 675 3.30 -13.15 29.17
CA ASN A 675 1.92 -13.00 28.72
C ASN A 675 1.49 -14.11 27.73
N ALA A 676 1.93 -15.35 27.95
CA ALA A 676 1.55 -16.51 27.13
C ALA A 676 0.02 -16.77 27.15
N ASP A 677 -0.63 -16.56 28.31
CA ASP A 677 -2.09 -16.67 28.44
C ASP A 677 -2.83 -15.65 27.57
N GLY A 678 -2.33 -14.42 27.49
CA GLY A 678 -2.88 -13.36 26.63
C GLY A 678 -2.72 -13.72 25.15
N ALA A 679 -1.57 -14.27 24.76
CA ALA A 679 -1.37 -14.78 23.40
C ALA A 679 -2.40 -15.85 23.03
N VAL A 680 -2.65 -16.83 23.91
CA VAL A 680 -3.69 -17.86 23.69
C VAL A 680 -5.09 -17.25 23.63
N ALA A 681 -5.40 -16.25 24.46
CA ALA A 681 -6.67 -15.54 24.44
C ALA A 681 -6.90 -14.81 23.10
N ALA A 682 -5.89 -14.12 22.57
CA ALA A 682 -5.93 -13.50 21.25
C ALA A 682 -6.18 -14.54 20.14
N CYS A 683 -5.49 -15.68 20.18
CA CYS A 683 -5.71 -16.77 19.21
C CYS A 683 -7.17 -17.25 19.21
N LYS A 684 -7.77 -17.40 20.40
CA LYS A 684 -9.18 -17.81 20.54
C LYS A 684 -10.14 -16.78 19.98
N GLU A 685 -9.89 -15.49 20.18
CA GLU A 685 -10.69 -14.40 19.62
C GLU A 685 -10.64 -14.41 18.08
N ILE A 686 -9.45 -14.58 17.49
CA ILE A 686 -9.25 -14.66 16.03
C ILE A 686 -10.04 -15.82 15.42
N VAL A 687 -9.90 -17.02 15.98
CA VAL A 687 -10.60 -18.22 15.48
C VAL A 687 -12.13 -18.08 15.64
N SER A 688 -12.57 -17.50 16.76
CA SER A 688 -13.99 -17.22 17.01
C SER A 688 -14.56 -16.22 16.01
N PHE A 689 -13.79 -15.18 15.67
CA PHE A 689 -14.16 -14.21 14.64
C PHE A 689 -14.36 -14.88 13.28
N CYS A 690 -13.42 -15.71 12.82
CA CYS A 690 -13.59 -16.43 11.55
C CYS A 690 -14.82 -17.34 11.57
N THR A 691 -15.13 -17.96 12.71
CA THR A 691 -16.34 -18.79 12.85
C THR A 691 -17.62 -17.97 12.78
N GLY A 692 -17.68 -16.83 13.47
CA GLY A 692 -18.80 -15.89 13.36
C GLY A 692 -18.95 -15.31 11.95
N LEU A 693 -17.84 -15.03 11.28
CA LEU A 693 -17.82 -14.55 9.90
C LEU A 693 -18.42 -15.58 8.94
N ARG A 694 -18.03 -16.87 9.05
CA ARG A 694 -18.62 -17.94 8.23
C ARG A 694 -20.13 -18.07 8.45
N GLN A 695 -20.58 -18.03 9.72
CA GLN A 695 -22.00 -18.11 10.07
C GLN A 695 -22.81 -16.93 9.52
N ALA A 696 -22.28 -15.71 9.60
CA ALA A 696 -22.96 -14.51 9.12
C ALA A 696 -23.14 -14.49 7.59
N PHE A 697 -22.25 -15.14 6.84
CA PHE A 697 -22.26 -15.17 5.38
C PHE A 697 -22.68 -16.52 4.80
N GLN A 698 -23.14 -17.48 5.60
CA GLN A 698 -23.48 -18.83 5.13
C GLN A 698 -24.56 -18.85 4.03
N ASP A 699 -25.50 -17.89 4.08
CA ASP A 699 -26.65 -17.79 3.17
C ASP A 699 -26.36 -16.91 1.95
N VAL A 700 -25.17 -16.29 1.88
CA VAL A 700 -24.73 -15.44 0.78
C VAL A 700 -23.58 -16.13 0.07
N LEU A 701 -23.57 -16.10 -1.26
CA LEU A 701 -22.44 -16.60 -2.05
C LEU A 701 -21.28 -15.61 -2.00
N ASP A 702 -20.65 -15.55 -0.83
CA ASP A 702 -19.55 -14.65 -0.52
C ASP A 702 -18.34 -15.46 -0.02
N CYS A 703 -17.15 -15.07 -0.42
CA CYS A 703 -15.90 -15.74 -0.06
C CYS A 703 -15.64 -15.72 1.46
N ARG A 704 -16.23 -14.79 2.21
CA ARG A 704 -16.20 -14.76 3.69
C ARG A 704 -16.87 -15.97 4.35
N SER A 705 -17.76 -16.66 3.63
CA SER A 705 -18.46 -17.87 4.13
C SER A 705 -17.55 -19.10 4.30
N VAL A 706 -16.34 -19.08 3.74
CA VAL A 706 -15.41 -20.23 3.74
C VAL A 706 -14.07 -19.93 4.41
N VAL A 707 -13.91 -18.75 5.04
CA VAL A 707 -12.66 -18.34 5.68
C VAL A 707 -12.43 -19.13 6.97
N ALA A 708 -11.28 -19.79 7.07
CA ALA A 708 -10.76 -20.41 8.28
C ALA A 708 -9.28 -20.03 8.44
N CYS A 709 -8.75 -20.10 9.65
CA CYS A 709 -7.36 -19.74 9.94
C CYS A 709 -6.68 -20.79 10.82
N GLY A 710 -5.36 -20.89 10.67
CA GLY A 710 -4.47 -21.55 11.61
C GLY A 710 -3.73 -20.51 12.43
N VAL A 711 -3.42 -20.82 13.70
CA VAL A 711 -2.62 -19.96 14.58
C VAL A 711 -1.54 -20.78 15.26
N GLY A 712 -0.29 -20.39 15.07
CA GLY A 712 0.88 -20.96 15.73
C GLY A 712 1.43 -20.02 16.80
N LEU A 713 1.78 -20.57 17.97
CA LEU A 713 2.54 -19.86 19.01
C LEU A 713 3.87 -20.57 19.28
N ASP A 714 4.93 -19.79 19.34
CA ASP A 714 6.25 -20.27 19.74
C ASP A 714 6.92 -19.28 20.69
N PHE A 715 7.89 -19.74 21.47
CA PHE A 715 8.67 -18.90 22.36
C PHE A 715 10.16 -19.03 22.05
N GLY A 716 10.86 -17.89 22.02
CA GLY A 716 12.31 -17.87 21.85
C GLY A 716 12.88 -16.46 21.88
N GLU A 717 14.21 -16.40 21.82
CA GLU A 717 14.96 -15.13 21.76
C GLU A 717 14.83 -14.49 20.37
N VAL A 718 14.61 -13.17 20.37
CA VAL A 718 14.58 -12.34 19.16
C VAL A 718 15.45 -11.11 19.35
N VAL A 719 16.08 -10.71 18.26
CA VAL A 719 16.74 -9.43 18.10
C VAL A 719 15.73 -8.43 17.55
N LEU A 720 15.53 -7.33 18.26
CA LEU A 720 14.80 -6.16 17.77
C LEU A 720 15.81 -5.08 17.41
N ALA A 721 15.83 -4.69 16.13
CA ALA A 721 16.78 -3.72 15.62
C ALA A 721 16.15 -2.81 14.58
N GLN A 722 16.61 -1.56 14.55
CA GLN A 722 16.34 -0.65 13.44
C GLN A 722 17.37 -0.86 12.33
N CYS A 723 16.89 -1.02 11.10
CA CYS A 723 17.74 -1.27 9.93
C CYS A 723 17.35 -0.33 8.78
N GLY A 724 18.32 0.02 7.93
CA GLY A 724 18.11 0.86 6.75
C GLY A 724 18.51 2.33 6.97
N SER A 725 19.51 2.77 6.21
CA SER A 725 20.09 4.11 6.25
C SER A 725 19.79 4.94 4.99
N MET A 726 19.44 4.29 3.87
CA MET A 726 19.21 4.94 2.56
C MET A 726 17.75 5.36 2.31
N GLY A 727 17.12 6.06 3.27
CA GLY A 727 15.80 6.67 3.08
C GLY A 727 14.60 5.73 3.22
N MET A 728 14.83 4.45 3.54
CA MET A 728 13.84 3.52 4.07
C MET A 728 14.40 2.91 5.35
N THR A 729 13.66 3.01 6.43
CA THR A 729 14.01 2.46 7.74
C THR A 729 12.95 1.45 8.14
N GLU A 730 13.37 0.27 8.56
CA GLU A 730 12.50 -0.75 9.11
C GLU A 730 12.89 -1.10 10.54
N TYR A 731 11.88 -1.40 11.36
CA TYR A 731 12.07 -2.04 12.66
C TYR A 731 11.89 -3.55 12.49
N VAL A 732 12.98 -4.29 12.61
CA VAL A 732 13.02 -5.73 12.35
C VAL A 732 13.00 -6.50 13.67
N VAL A 733 12.15 -7.52 13.73
CA VAL A 733 12.16 -8.53 14.80
C VAL A 733 12.65 -9.84 14.19
N ALA A 734 13.84 -10.27 14.58
CA ALA A 734 14.55 -11.40 13.98
C ALA A 734 15.01 -12.41 15.03
N GLY A 735 14.56 -13.65 14.92
CA GLY A 735 15.04 -14.76 15.76
C GLY A 735 14.72 -16.09 15.12
N GLU A 736 15.34 -17.18 15.57
CA GLU A 736 15.02 -18.54 15.09
C GLU A 736 13.51 -18.83 15.23
N VAL A 737 12.93 -18.39 16.35
CA VAL A 737 11.49 -18.46 16.66
C VAL A 737 10.61 -17.81 15.59
N SER A 738 11.09 -16.78 14.87
CA SER A 738 10.31 -16.10 13.83
C SER A 738 10.09 -16.96 12.56
N ALA A 739 11.01 -17.88 12.27
CA ALA A 739 10.83 -18.87 11.21
C ALA A 739 10.03 -20.06 11.72
N ARG A 740 10.38 -20.59 12.90
CA ARG A 740 9.75 -21.78 13.49
C ARG A 740 8.26 -21.57 13.76
N VAL A 741 7.83 -20.37 14.20
CA VAL A 741 6.40 -20.08 14.44
C VAL A 741 5.54 -20.23 13.17
N MET A 742 6.09 -19.96 11.98
CA MET A 742 5.39 -20.17 10.70
C MET A 742 5.19 -21.66 10.41
N GLU A 743 6.15 -22.50 10.81
CA GLU A 743 6.02 -23.96 10.69
C GLU A 743 5.03 -24.52 11.72
N VAL A 744 4.99 -23.95 12.93
CA VAL A 744 3.99 -24.27 13.95
C VAL A 744 2.58 -23.88 13.46
N GLU A 745 2.43 -22.73 12.81
CA GLU A 745 1.17 -22.36 12.14
C GLU A 745 0.81 -23.38 11.05
N ALA A 746 1.78 -23.79 10.22
CA ALA A 746 1.52 -24.76 9.16
C ALA A 746 1.05 -26.12 9.71
N LEU A 747 1.63 -26.56 10.84
CA LEU A 747 1.34 -27.82 11.54
C LEU A 747 -0.12 -27.93 12.01
N THR A 748 -0.83 -26.81 12.21
CA THR A 748 -2.26 -26.77 12.55
C THR A 748 -3.11 -27.67 11.63
N ARG A 749 -2.76 -27.70 10.35
CA ARG A 749 -3.49 -28.43 9.29
C ARG A 749 -3.28 -29.95 9.37
N GLU A 750 -2.16 -30.39 9.93
CA GLU A 750 -1.76 -31.81 10.02
C GLU A 750 -2.24 -32.42 11.34
N VAL A 751 -2.15 -31.65 12.42
CA VAL A 751 -2.62 -32.05 13.75
C VAL A 751 -4.15 -31.95 13.88
N GLY A 752 -4.80 -31.16 13.03
CA GLY A 752 -6.26 -30.98 13.06
C GLY A 752 -6.74 -30.05 14.20
N ARG A 753 -5.91 -29.09 14.60
CA ARG A 753 -6.20 -28.10 15.65
C ARG A 753 -5.96 -26.71 15.10
N THR A 754 -6.89 -25.77 15.33
CA THR A 754 -6.78 -24.39 14.83
C THR A 754 -5.68 -23.60 15.52
N ILE A 755 -5.36 -23.94 16.77
CA ILE A 755 -4.33 -23.28 17.58
C ILE A 755 -3.34 -24.34 18.04
N VAL A 756 -2.07 -24.17 17.66
CA VAL A 756 -0.95 -25.03 18.06
C VAL A 756 0.10 -24.18 18.77
N ILE A 757 0.62 -24.68 19.88
CA ILE A 757 1.64 -24.04 20.70
C ILE A 757 2.84 -24.98 20.88
N THR A 758 4.04 -24.45 21.00
CA THR A 758 5.23 -25.25 21.34
C THR A 758 5.34 -25.48 22.86
N GLU A 759 6.11 -26.50 23.26
CA GLU A 759 6.41 -26.78 24.67
C GLU A 759 6.94 -25.56 25.45
N PRO A 760 7.87 -24.74 24.91
CA PRO A 760 8.29 -23.51 25.56
C PRO A 760 7.15 -22.52 25.87
N VAL A 761 6.10 -22.47 25.04
CA VAL A 761 4.90 -21.67 25.32
C VAL A 761 4.03 -22.35 26.38
N ALA A 762 3.83 -23.66 26.28
CA ALA A 762 3.04 -24.45 27.23
C ALA A 762 3.56 -24.34 28.67
N ASP A 763 4.89 -24.29 28.84
CA ASP A 763 5.54 -24.11 30.15
C ASP A 763 5.33 -22.73 30.77
N ARG A 764 4.97 -21.73 29.95
CA ARG A 764 4.69 -20.35 30.38
C ARG A 764 3.20 -20.08 30.61
N LEU A 765 2.33 -21.04 30.30
CA LEU A 765 0.90 -20.92 30.56
C LEU A 765 0.60 -21.00 32.05
N SER A 766 -0.49 -20.35 32.45
CA SER A 766 -1.04 -20.54 33.80
C SER A 766 -1.41 -22.00 34.05
N PRO A 767 -1.37 -22.46 35.33
CA PRO A 767 -1.69 -23.85 35.67
C PRO A 767 -3.04 -24.31 35.11
N LYS A 768 -4.03 -23.41 35.08
CA LYS A 768 -5.36 -23.70 34.53
C LYS A 768 -5.29 -24.11 33.05
N LEU A 769 -4.58 -23.34 32.22
CA LEU A 769 -4.46 -23.64 30.79
C LEU A 769 -3.51 -24.81 30.54
N ARG A 770 -2.41 -24.90 31.30
CA ARG A 770 -1.42 -25.97 31.16
C ARG A 770 -1.99 -27.36 31.48
N ASP A 771 -2.75 -27.47 32.57
CA ASP A 771 -3.20 -28.78 33.07
C ASP A 771 -4.48 -29.28 32.38
N THR A 772 -5.33 -28.36 31.90
CA THR A 772 -6.66 -28.72 31.40
C THR A 772 -7.03 -28.10 30.05
N GLY A 773 -6.20 -27.19 29.53
CA GLY A 773 -6.50 -26.41 28.33
C GLY A 773 -5.75 -26.84 27.06
N ILE A 774 -4.84 -27.81 27.15
CA ILE A 774 -3.99 -28.24 26.03
C ILE A 774 -3.93 -29.77 25.91
N ILE A 775 -3.66 -30.26 24.70
CA ILE A 775 -3.51 -31.69 24.39
C ILE A 775 -2.25 -31.90 23.55
N PRO A 776 -1.41 -32.92 23.83
CA PRO A 776 -0.19 -33.16 23.05
C PRO A 776 -0.50 -33.50 21.59
N CYS A 777 0.29 -32.92 20.68
CA CYS A 777 0.29 -33.27 19.26
C CYS A 777 1.13 -34.54 19.03
N ALA A 778 0.80 -35.29 17.99
CA ALA A 778 1.62 -36.45 17.58
C ALA A 778 2.97 -36.04 16.98
N GLU A 779 3.02 -34.84 16.40
CA GLU A 779 4.18 -34.28 15.71
C GLU A 779 4.63 -32.99 16.38
N GLY A 780 5.94 -32.74 16.35
CA GLY A 780 6.57 -31.51 16.81
C GLY A 780 7.32 -30.83 15.66
N VAL A 781 7.76 -29.59 15.87
CA VAL A 781 8.51 -28.80 14.88
C VAL A 781 9.96 -28.71 15.33
N ASP A 782 10.92 -29.05 14.46
CA ASP A 782 12.36 -29.05 14.77
C ASP A 782 12.74 -29.82 16.05
N GLY A 783 12.01 -30.89 16.34
CA GLY A 783 12.20 -31.69 17.55
C GLY A 783 11.63 -31.06 18.84
N VAL A 784 11.01 -29.90 18.75
CA VAL A 784 10.25 -29.27 19.85
C VAL A 784 8.85 -29.87 19.91
N PRO A 785 8.43 -30.46 21.04
CA PRO A 785 7.08 -30.96 21.21
C PRO A 785 6.04 -29.84 21.06
N CYS A 786 4.90 -30.18 20.44
CA CYS A 786 3.79 -29.26 20.22
C CYS A 786 2.52 -29.74 20.93
N TYR A 787 1.63 -28.79 21.24
CA TYR A 787 0.34 -29.01 21.89
C TYR A 787 -0.75 -28.23 21.16
N GLY A 788 -1.93 -28.83 21.01
CA GLY A 788 -3.13 -28.15 20.53
C GLY A 788 -3.97 -27.62 21.69
N ILE A 789 -4.75 -26.56 21.45
CA ILE A 789 -5.75 -26.11 22.43
C ILE A 789 -6.93 -27.09 22.47
N LEU A 790 -7.34 -27.46 23.68
CA LEU A 790 -8.44 -28.41 23.92
C LEU A 790 -9.81 -27.72 23.77
N GLY A 791 -10.73 -28.35 23.03
CA GLY A 791 -12.12 -27.93 22.80
C GLY A 791 -12.59 -28.27 21.38
N GLU A 792 -13.88 -28.58 21.22
CA GLU A 792 -14.47 -28.92 19.91
C GLU A 792 -14.44 -27.70 18.97
N GLU A 793 -14.60 -26.50 19.54
CA GLU A 793 -14.55 -25.23 18.83
C GLU A 793 -13.16 -24.88 18.26
N TRP A 794 -12.11 -25.60 18.66
CA TRP A 794 -10.73 -25.42 18.18
C TRP A 794 -10.26 -26.55 17.25
N GLU A 795 -11.17 -27.42 16.80
CA GLU A 795 -10.87 -28.46 15.82
C GLU A 795 -10.79 -27.89 14.40
N LEU A 796 -9.80 -28.34 13.64
CA LEU A 796 -9.57 -27.93 12.26
C LEU A 796 -9.63 -29.14 11.33
N ASP A 797 -10.75 -29.31 10.64
CA ASP A 797 -10.84 -30.27 9.53
C ASP A 797 -10.47 -29.59 8.21
N ILE A 798 -9.19 -29.71 7.84
CA ILE A 798 -8.67 -29.13 6.60
C ILE A 798 -9.32 -29.72 5.34
N VAL A 799 -9.81 -30.95 5.39
CA VAL A 799 -10.50 -31.60 4.26
C VAL A 799 -11.85 -30.94 4.05
N THR A 800 -12.59 -30.70 5.14
CA THR A 800 -13.86 -29.96 5.09
C THR A 800 -13.65 -28.52 4.65
N VAL A 801 -12.62 -27.83 5.15
CA VAL A 801 -12.29 -26.45 4.71
C VAL A 801 -12.04 -26.42 3.19
N LYS A 802 -11.20 -27.30 2.66
CA LYS A 802 -10.96 -27.39 1.21
C LYS A 802 -12.23 -27.71 0.44
N LYS A 803 -13.03 -28.68 0.90
CA LYS A 803 -14.31 -29.04 0.29
C LYS A 803 -15.27 -27.85 0.23
N ASN A 804 -15.32 -27.03 1.28
CA ASN A 804 -16.15 -25.83 1.32
C ASN A 804 -15.67 -24.77 0.31
N ILE A 805 -14.35 -24.57 0.19
CA ILE A 805 -13.75 -23.65 -0.79
C ILE A 805 -14.05 -24.10 -2.23
N TYR A 806 -13.80 -25.37 -2.56
CA TYR A 806 -14.12 -25.90 -3.89
C TYR A 806 -15.62 -25.84 -4.16
N GLY A 807 -16.47 -26.25 -3.21
CA GLY A 807 -17.92 -26.17 -3.34
C GLY A 807 -18.47 -24.74 -3.41
N PHE A 808 -17.76 -23.74 -2.87
CA PHE A 808 -18.07 -22.33 -3.08
C PHE A 808 -17.81 -21.92 -4.55
N HIS A 809 -16.65 -22.27 -5.08
CA HIS A 809 -16.31 -21.98 -6.48
C HIS A 809 -17.23 -22.72 -7.46
N ASP A 810 -17.55 -24.00 -7.20
CA ASP A 810 -18.46 -24.78 -8.04
C ASP A 810 -19.87 -24.16 -8.10
N ARG A 811 -20.37 -23.63 -6.97
CA ARG A 811 -21.65 -22.91 -6.92
C ARG A 811 -21.60 -21.62 -7.74
N ARG A 812 -20.49 -20.88 -7.69
CA ARG A 812 -20.28 -19.68 -8.54
C ARG A 812 -20.27 -20.05 -10.01
N ASP A 813 -19.51 -21.07 -10.37
CA ASP A 813 -19.37 -21.54 -11.75
C ASP A 813 -20.74 -22.01 -12.29
N ALA A 814 -21.53 -22.73 -11.48
CA ALA A 814 -22.88 -23.15 -11.85
C ALA A 814 -23.84 -21.98 -12.06
N ILE A 815 -23.81 -20.95 -11.22
CA ILE A 815 -24.63 -19.74 -11.39
C ILE A 815 -24.20 -18.95 -12.64
N ALA A 816 -22.89 -18.81 -12.86
CA ALA A 816 -22.37 -18.15 -14.06
C ALA A 816 -22.80 -18.89 -15.34
N GLN A 817 -22.74 -20.23 -15.33
CA GLN A 817 -23.20 -21.07 -16.43
C GLN A 817 -24.73 -20.99 -16.62
N ALA A 818 -25.52 -20.99 -15.54
CA ALA A 818 -26.97 -20.85 -15.61
C ALA A 818 -27.38 -19.46 -16.13
N ALA A 819 -26.68 -18.39 -15.72
CA ALA A 819 -26.88 -17.05 -16.24
C ALA A 819 -26.51 -16.95 -17.72
N ALA A 820 -25.40 -17.57 -18.14
CA ALA A 820 -25.01 -17.66 -19.54
C ALA A 820 -26.06 -18.41 -20.37
N LYS A 821 -26.56 -19.54 -19.86
CA LYS A 821 -27.61 -20.34 -20.50
C LYS A 821 -28.95 -19.60 -20.58
N ALA A 822 -29.34 -18.87 -19.54
CA ALA A 822 -30.56 -18.05 -19.54
C ALA A 822 -30.44 -16.86 -20.50
N ALA A 823 -29.26 -16.23 -20.60
CA ALA A 823 -29.00 -15.19 -21.59
C ALA A 823 -29.05 -15.75 -23.03
N GLU A 824 -28.60 -16.99 -23.23
CA GLU A 824 -28.63 -17.70 -24.51
C GLU A 824 -30.07 -18.12 -24.90
N GLU A 825 -30.87 -18.62 -23.94
CA GLU A 825 -32.29 -18.93 -24.14
C GLU A 825 -33.13 -17.67 -24.43
N ALA A 826 -32.83 -16.55 -23.76
CA ALA A 826 -33.46 -15.25 -24.02
C ALA A 826 -33.08 -14.65 -25.39
N ALA A 827 -31.91 -15.03 -25.94
CA ALA A 827 -31.43 -14.59 -27.25
C ALA A 827 -31.96 -15.43 -28.42
N THR A 828 -32.79 -16.47 -28.17
CA THR A 828 -33.33 -17.34 -29.22
C THR A 828 -34.73 -16.89 -29.68
N PRO A 829 -34.94 -16.41 -30.92
CA PRO A 829 -36.27 -16.00 -31.37
C PRO A 829 -37.17 -17.23 -31.57
N GLN A 830 -38.35 -17.23 -30.93
CA GLN A 830 -39.36 -18.28 -31.07
C GLN A 830 -39.78 -18.47 -32.55
N LYS A 831 -39.33 -19.56 -33.18
CA LYS A 831 -39.81 -19.98 -34.50
C LYS A 831 -41.25 -20.49 -34.39
N LYS A 832 -42.19 -19.75 -35.00
CA LYS A 832 -43.52 -20.27 -35.33
C LYS A 832 -43.41 -21.39 -36.37
N ASN A 833 -44.01 -22.52 -36.04
CA ASN A 833 -44.16 -23.70 -36.89
C ASN A 833 -44.86 -23.36 -38.22
N SER A 834 -44.24 -23.76 -39.33
CA SER A 834 -44.98 -24.18 -40.54
C SER A 834 -44.19 -25.27 -41.27
N ALA A 835 -44.93 -26.13 -41.96
CA ALA A 835 -44.63 -27.53 -42.17
C ALA A 835 -44.10 -27.89 -43.58
N ARG A 836 -43.58 -29.12 -43.66
CA ARG A 836 -43.51 -30.06 -44.81
C ARG A 836 -42.49 -29.83 -45.93
N GLY A 837 -41.78 -30.92 -46.25
CA GLY A 837 -41.29 -31.25 -47.59
C GLY A 837 -39.91 -31.92 -47.60
N GLY A 838 -39.85 -33.23 -47.82
CA GLY A 838 -38.61 -34.01 -47.83
C GLY A 838 -37.80 -33.95 -49.14
N GLY A 839 -36.59 -34.51 -49.13
CA GLY A 839 -35.79 -34.72 -50.33
C GLY A 839 -34.33 -35.11 -50.04
N ARG A 840 -33.83 -36.10 -50.78
CA ARG A 840 -32.60 -36.92 -50.59
C ARG A 840 -31.24 -36.19 -50.74
N THR A 841 -30.25 -36.88 -50.17
CA THR A 841 -28.79 -36.85 -50.36
C THR A 841 -28.27 -36.59 -51.79
N SER A 842 -27.21 -35.77 -51.95
CA SER A 842 -25.92 -36.16 -52.58
C SER A 842 -24.92 -35.01 -52.76
N SER A 843 -23.64 -35.39 -52.60
CA SER A 843 -22.41 -34.91 -53.28
C SER A 843 -21.80 -33.53 -53.01
N VAL A 844 -20.54 -33.62 -52.60
CA VAL A 844 -19.45 -32.64 -52.64
C VAL A 844 -19.43 -31.83 -53.94
N SER A 845 -19.43 -30.51 -53.82
CA SER A 845 -18.96 -29.57 -54.84
C SER A 845 -18.41 -28.32 -54.15
N SER A 846 -17.25 -27.90 -54.62
CA SER A 846 -16.54 -26.66 -54.31
C SER A 846 -17.46 -25.43 -54.35
N TYR A 847 -17.43 -24.62 -53.29
CA TYR A 847 -18.06 -23.30 -53.27
C TYR A 847 -17.00 -22.22 -53.11
N ALA A 848 -16.85 -21.37 -54.11
CA ALA A 848 -16.29 -20.04 -53.96
C ALA A 848 -17.42 -19.13 -53.43
N PRO A 849 -17.20 -18.31 -52.39
CA PRO A 849 -18.29 -17.53 -51.81
C PRO A 849 -18.66 -16.35 -52.72
N ASP A 850 -19.96 -16.18 -52.91
CA ASP A 850 -20.62 -15.03 -53.53
C ASP A 850 -20.37 -13.77 -52.66
N PRO A 851 -19.87 -12.64 -53.21
CA PRO A 851 -19.57 -11.44 -52.44
C PRO A 851 -20.77 -10.75 -51.79
N ASN A 852 -22.01 -11.21 -52.05
CA ASN A 852 -23.25 -10.62 -51.52
C ASN A 852 -24.09 -11.57 -50.64
N GLU A 853 -23.54 -12.70 -50.19
CA GLU A 853 -24.16 -13.46 -49.10
C GLU A 853 -24.03 -12.69 -47.78
N VAL A 854 -25.17 -12.33 -47.19
CA VAL A 854 -25.23 -11.79 -45.83
C VAL A 854 -24.62 -12.82 -44.89
N LEU A 855 -23.41 -12.51 -44.39
CA LEU A 855 -22.65 -13.36 -43.47
C LEU A 855 -23.50 -13.67 -42.22
N ASP A 856 -23.89 -14.93 -42.05
CA ASP A 856 -24.55 -15.40 -40.83
C ASP A 856 -23.57 -15.24 -39.65
N PRO A 857 -23.92 -14.45 -38.60
CA PRO A 857 -23.19 -14.36 -37.33
C PRO A 857 -22.67 -15.70 -36.79
N ARG A 858 -23.45 -16.76 -37.00
CA ARG A 858 -23.15 -18.11 -36.51
C ARG A 858 -21.96 -18.75 -37.22
N MET A 859 -21.55 -18.24 -38.38
CA MET A 859 -20.34 -18.73 -39.05
C MET A 859 -19.07 -18.32 -38.30
N ALA A 860 -18.96 -17.12 -37.75
CA ALA A 860 -17.76 -16.74 -36.98
C ALA A 860 -17.63 -17.60 -35.71
N GLU A 861 -18.74 -17.77 -34.98
CA GLU A 861 -18.83 -18.63 -33.80
C GLU A 861 -18.50 -20.11 -34.11
N SER A 862 -19.13 -20.68 -35.14
CA SER A 862 -18.92 -22.09 -35.50
C SER A 862 -17.53 -22.32 -36.09
N THR A 863 -16.96 -21.38 -36.84
CA THR A 863 -15.57 -21.45 -37.34
C THR A 863 -14.58 -21.45 -36.18
N TYR A 864 -14.76 -20.61 -35.16
CA TYR A 864 -13.92 -20.61 -33.96
C TYR A 864 -14.03 -21.94 -33.20
N THR A 865 -15.26 -22.39 -32.94
CA THR A 865 -15.56 -23.61 -32.19
C THR A 865 -15.01 -24.86 -32.89
N ASN A 866 -15.22 -24.98 -34.21
CA ASN A 866 -14.70 -26.08 -35.01
C ASN A 866 -13.16 -26.03 -35.11
N GLY A 867 -12.58 -24.83 -35.18
CA GLY A 867 -11.13 -24.63 -35.18
C GLY A 867 -10.46 -25.13 -33.90
N CYS A 868 -11.06 -24.83 -32.74
CA CYS A 868 -10.60 -25.36 -31.45
C CYS A 868 -10.76 -26.89 -31.38
N GLN A 869 -11.92 -27.42 -31.79
CA GLN A 869 -12.18 -28.87 -31.77
C GLN A 869 -11.24 -29.68 -32.66
N GLN A 870 -10.91 -29.19 -33.86
CA GLN A 870 -9.95 -29.86 -34.76
C GLN A 870 -8.53 -29.92 -34.18
N ARG A 871 -8.20 -29.02 -33.26
CA ARG A 871 -6.92 -28.97 -32.55
C ARG A 871 -6.95 -29.71 -31.20
N GLY A 872 -8.09 -30.27 -30.81
CA GLY A 872 -8.26 -30.95 -29.52
C GLY A 872 -8.39 -30.00 -28.32
N GLU A 873 -8.74 -28.73 -28.56
CA GLU A 873 -8.80 -27.67 -27.56
C GLU A 873 -10.26 -27.32 -27.22
N ALA A 874 -10.52 -26.93 -25.96
CA ALA A 874 -11.83 -26.44 -25.54
C ALA A 874 -11.98 -24.95 -25.90
N PRO A 875 -13.04 -24.52 -26.59
CA PRO A 875 -13.21 -23.13 -27.00
C PRO A 875 -13.48 -22.21 -25.78
N THR A 876 -12.80 -21.06 -25.73
CA THR A 876 -13.01 -20.07 -24.67
C THR A 876 -14.38 -19.39 -24.84
N MET A 877 -15.27 -19.60 -23.87
CA MET A 877 -16.66 -19.13 -23.94
C MET A 877 -16.80 -17.60 -23.97
N ALA A 878 -15.85 -16.86 -23.40
CA ALA A 878 -15.81 -15.40 -23.50
C ALA A 878 -15.61 -14.93 -24.95
N ILE A 879 -14.78 -15.63 -25.74
CA ILE A 879 -14.54 -15.34 -27.15
C ILE A 879 -15.76 -15.75 -27.99
N VAL A 880 -16.34 -16.93 -27.71
CA VAL A 880 -17.58 -17.40 -28.35
C VAL A 880 -18.70 -16.37 -28.19
N ASN A 881 -18.91 -15.86 -26.97
CA ASN A 881 -19.91 -14.85 -26.69
C ASN A 881 -19.63 -13.52 -27.40
N LYS A 882 -18.37 -13.06 -27.40
CA LYS A 882 -17.97 -11.84 -28.10
C LYS A 882 -18.14 -11.96 -29.62
N LEU A 883 -17.81 -13.11 -30.21
CA LEU A 883 -18.03 -13.38 -31.65
C LEU A 883 -19.52 -13.40 -31.99
N ARG A 884 -20.36 -13.95 -31.10
CA ARG A 884 -21.81 -13.96 -31.25
C ARG A 884 -22.42 -12.56 -31.18
N THR A 885 -21.99 -11.73 -30.23
CA THR A 885 -22.47 -10.34 -30.10
C THR A 885 -21.90 -9.42 -31.19
N GLY A 886 -20.64 -9.64 -31.59
CA GLY A 886 -19.91 -8.84 -32.56
C GLY A 886 -20.46 -8.90 -33.98
N ALA A 887 -21.41 -9.79 -34.27
CA ALA A 887 -22.07 -9.82 -35.55
C ALA A 887 -23.15 -8.73 -35.73
N ASN A 888 -23.64 -8.15 -34.62
CA ASN A 888 -24.60 -7.04 -34.62
C ASN A 888 -23.96 -5.70 -34.20
N ASP A 889 -22.69 -5.71 -33.77
CA ASP A 889 -21.96 -4.55 -33.31
C ASP A 889 -20.89 -4.16 -34.35
N ASP A 890 -20.69 -2.86 -34.57
CA ASP A 890 -19.58 -2.35 -35.38
C ASP A 890 -18.30 -2.17 -34.55
N ARG A 891 -18.34 -2.44 -33.25
CA ARG A 891 -17.19 -2.47 -32.36
C ARG A 891 -17.04 -3.84 -31.71
N MET A 892 -15.82 -4.36 -31.75
CA MET A 892 -15.50 -5.62 -31.12
C MET A 892 -14.33 -5.43 -30.18
N ASP A 893 -14.60 -5.54 -28.88
CA ASP A 893 -13.57 -5.49 -27.86
C ASP A 893 -13.15 -6.90 -27.46
N LEU A 894 -11.98 -7.33 -27.91
CA LEU A 894 -11.33 -8.59 -27.57
C LEU A 894 -10.13 -8.38 -26.64
N ALA A 895 -10.00 -7.24 -25.98
CA ALA A 895 -8.93 -7.03 -25.00
C ALA A 895 -8.94 -8.13 -23.93
N ARG A 896 -7.76 -8.70 -23.63
CA ARG A 896 -7.58 -9.78 -22.63
C ARG A 896 -8.43 -11.03 -22.87
N ALA A 897 -8.89 -11.26 -24.10
CA ALA A 897 -9.80 -12.35 -24.39
C ALA A 897 -9.07 -13.70 -24.56
N LEU A 898 -7.80 -13.68 -24.98
CA LEU A 898 -7.02 -14.89 -25.26
C LEU A 898 -6.34 -15.43 -24.00
N GLN A 899 -6.43 -16.75 -23.81
CA GLN A 899 -5.70 -17.46 -22.76
C GLN A 899 -4.25 -17.78 -23.16
N GLY A 900 -3.93 -17.66 -24.46
CA GLY A 900 -2.57 -17.77 -24.98
C GLY A 900 -2.51 -17.63 -26.52
N PRO A 901 -1.30 -17.66 -27.11
CA PRO A 901 -1.09 -17.41 -28.55
C PRO A 901 -1.73 -18.47 -29.47
N HIS A 902 -2.00 -19.67 -28.97
CA HIS A 902 -2.55 -20.79 -29.74
C HIS A 902 -4.01 -20.56 -30.17
N GLU A 903 -4.79 -19.83 -29.36
CA GLU A 903 -6.20 -19.49 -29.65
C GLU A 903 -6.33 -18.40 -30.74
N LEU A 904 -5.25 -17.63 -30.97
CA LEU A 904 -5.24 -16.50 -31.89
C LEU A 904 -5.52 -16.94 -33.34
N VAL A 905 -4.99 -18.09 -33.77
CA VAL A 905 -5.17 -18.58 -35.15
C VAL A 905 -6.64 -18.92 -35.43
N ALA A 906 -7.29 -19.62 -34.50
CA ALA A 906 -8.70 -19.98 -34.61
C ALA A 906 -9.60 -18.73 -34.55
N LEU A 907 -9.25 -17.77 -33.68
CA LEU A 907 -9.93 -16.48 -33.59
C LEU A 907 -9.78 -15.65 -34.87
N CYS A 908 -8.57 -15.57 -35.44
CA CYS A 908 -8.32 -14.86 -36.70
C CYS A 908 -9.09 -15.49 -37.87
N ALA A 909 -9.26 -16.81 -37.89
CA ALA A 909 -10.11 -17.48 -38.88
C ALA A 909 -11.59 -17.07 -38.73
N ALA A 910 -12.09 -16.96 -37.50
CA ALA A 910 -13.44 -16.49 -37.22
C ALA A 910 -13.65 -15.01 -37.57
N LEU A 911 -12.68 -14.15 -37.25
CA LEU A 911 -12.73 -12.70 -37.51
C LEU A 911 -12.88 -12.37 -39.01
N LYS A 912 -12.39 -13.22 -39.91
CA LYS A 912 -12.58 -13.05 -41.38
C LYS A 912 -14.04 -12.99 -41.80
N HIS A 913 -14.95 -13.56 -41.00
CA HIS A 913 -16.38 -13.53 -41.25
C HIS A 913 -17.08 -12.27 -40.72
N LEU A 914 -16.37 -11.40 -39.99
CA LEU A 914 -16.91 -10.16 -39.41
C LEU A 914 -16.38 -8.94 -40.17
N THR A 915 -16.80 -8.78 -41.42
CA THR A 915 -16.27 -7.75 -42.34
C THR A 915 -16.81 -6.33 -42.08
N HIS A 916 -17.85 -6.19 -41.24
CA HIS A 916 -18.54 -4.94 -40.95
C HIS A 916 -17.93 -4.11 -39.83
N LEU A 917 -16.96 -4.64 -39.08
CA LEU A 917 -16.36 -3.98 -37.92
C LEU A 917 -15.69 -2.65 -38.28
N ARG A 918 -15.95 -1.62 -37.47
CA ARG A 918 -15.31 -0.30 -37.46
C ARG A 918 -14.21 -0.17 -36.41
N LEU A 919 -14.34 -0.84 -35.26
CA LEU A 919 -13.32 -0.86 -34.21
C LEU A 919 -13.06 -2.31 -33.79
N LEU A 920 -11.79 -2.69 -33.77
CA LEU A 920 -11.33 -3.98 -33.24
C LEU A 920 -10.27 -3.73 -32.17
N ASN A 921 -10.56 -4.10 -30.92
CA ASN A 921 -9.60 -4.02 -29.83
C ASN A 921 -9.00 -5.40 -29.54
N MET A 922 -7.70 -5.54 -29.74
CA MET A 922 -6.89 -6.74 -29.53
C MET A 922 -5.75 -6.45 -28.53
N SER A 923 -5.94 -5.51 -27.60
CA SER A 923 -4.96 -5.21 -26.56
C SER A 923 -4.80 -6.35 -25.54
N ASP A 924 -3.62 -6.42 -24.90
CA ASP A 924 -3.32 -7.39 -23.82
C ASP A 924 -3.57 -8.88 -24.22
N ASN A 925 -3.26 -9.27 -25.45
CA ASN A 925 -3.62 -10.58 -26.04
C ASN A 925 -2.42 -11.44 -26.47
N PHE A 926 -1.20 -11.05 -26.07
CA PHE A 926 0.05 -11.72 -26.43
C PHE A 926 0.30 -11.81 -27.95
N VAL A 927 -0.17 -10.82 -28.72
CA VAL A 927 0.17 -10.72 -30.15
C VAL A 927 1.67 -10.47 -30.28
N ASP A 928 2.32 -11.23 -31.14
CA ASP A 928 3.76 -11.17 -31.41
C ASP A 928 4.07 -10.99 -32.90
N ASP A 929 5.35 -10.87 -33.25
CA ASP A 929 5.81 -10.68 -34.63
C ASP A 929 5.42 -11.82 -35.59
N ASN A 930 5.23 -13.03 -35.07
CA ASN A 930 4.87 -14.19 -35.88
C ASN A 930 3.36 -14.19 -36.16
N THR A 931 2.56 -13.77 -35.17
CA THR A 931 1.10 -13.86 -35.20
C THR A 931 0.41 -12.60 -35.71
N ILE A 932 1.08 -11.43 -35.69
CA ILE A 932 0.54 -10.19 -36.23
C ILE A 932 0.14 -10.29 -37.70
N THR A 933 0.82 -11.14 -38.46
CA THR A 933 0.48 -11.39 -39.87
C THR A 933 -0.92 -11.99 -40.00
N GLU A 934 -1.31 -12.89 -39.09
CA GLU A 934 -2.64 -13.50 -39.08
C GLU A 934 -3.73 -12.51 -38.70
N VAL A 935 -3.44 -11.65 -37.72
CA VAL A 935 -4.34 -10.53 -37.33
C VAL A 935 -4.56 -9.60 -38.52
N VAL A 936 -3.49 -9.24 -39.24
CA VAL A 936 -3.58 -8.43 -40.45
C VAL A 936 -4.41 -9.10 -41.53
N GLU A 937 -4.15 -10.37 -41.83
CA GLU A 937 -4.92 -11.14 -42.83
C GLU A 937 -6.40 -11.28 -42.46
N ALA A 938 -6.72 -11.35 -41.17
CA ALA A 938 -8.09 -11.33 -40.67
C ALA A 938 -8.77 -9.97 -40.87
N CYS A 939 -8.02 -8.87 -40.76
CA CYS A 939 -8.53 -7.50 -40.89
C CYS A 939 -8.61 -6.99 -42.34
N LEU A 940 -7.88 -7.59 -43.29
CA LEU A 940 -7.87 -7.16 -44.70
C LEU A 940 -9.27 -7.11 -45.37
N PRO A 941 -10.20 -8.06 -45.11
CA PRO A 941 -11.55 -8.01 -45.65
C PRO A 941 -12.45 -6.92 -45.03
N MET A 942 -12.08 -6.36 -43.87
CA MET A 942 -12.89 -5.43 -43.07
C MET A 942 -12.81 -3.98 -43.60
N LYS A 943 -13.40 -3.69 -44.76
CA LYS A 943 -13.31 -2.37 -45.42
C LYS A 943 -13.85 -1.19 -44.58
N SER A 944 -14.65 -1.47 -43.54
CA SER A 944 -15.22 -0.47 -42.63
C SER A 944 -14.31 -0.14 -41.44
N LEU A 945 -13.21 -0.87 -41.24
CA LEU A 945 -12.35 -0.76 -40.05
C LEU A 945 -11.65 0.61 -40.00
N GLN A 946 -11.91 1.35 -38.93
CA GLN A 946 -11.33 2.68 -38.66
C GLN A 946 -10.26 2.63 -37.56
N THR A 947 -10.45 1.80 -36.54
CA THR A 947 -9.55 1.71 -35.38
C THR A 947 -9.16 0.26 -35.10
N LEU A 948 -7.85 -0.01 -35.01
CA LEU A 948 -7.29 -1.28 -34.55
C LEU A 948 -6.43 -1.02 -33.31
N ASP A 949 -6.84 -1.51 -32.15
CA ASP A 949 -6.07 -1.38 -30.91
C ASP A 949 -5.25 -2.65 -30.66
N LEU A 950 -3.93 -2.50 -30.56
CA LEU A 950 -2.93 -3.54 -30.32
C LEU A 950 -2.04 -3.18 -29.13
N SER A 951 -2.55 -2.35 -28.22
CA SER A 951 -1.84 -1.90 -27.01
C SER A 951 -1.43 -3.06 -26.09
N ASN A 952 -0.34 -2.90 -25.35
CA ASN A 952 0.18 -3.86 -24.36
C ASN A 952 0.41 -5.28 -24.90
N ASN A 953 0.88 -5.41 -26.15
CA ASN A 953 1.29 -6.68 -26.74
C ASN A 953 2.83 -6.71 -26.85
N PRO A 954 3.58 -7.08 -25.80
CA PRO A 954 5.03 -6.87 -25.73
C PRO A 954 5.85 -7.71 -26.72
N GLY A 955 5.29 -8.81 -27.25
CA GLY A 955 5.93 -9.63 -28.29
C GLY A 955 5.91 -9.02 -29.69
N LEU A 956 5.16 -7.93 -29.89
CA LEU A 956 5.00 -7.25 -31.17
C LEU A 956 6.05 -6.13 -31.31
N THR A 957 7.18 -6.45 -31.94
CA THR A 957 8.31 -5.54 -32.17
C THR A 957 8.47 -5.10 -33.63
N LYS A 958 8.01 -5.94 -34.58
CA LYS A 958 8.03 -5.75 -36.03
C LYS A 958 6.60 -5.48 -36.53
N ILE A 959 6.42 -4.28 -37.08
CA ILE A 959 5.11 -3.78 -37.54
C ILE A 959 4.98 -3.74 -39.06
N LEU A 960 5.89 -4.40 -39.80
CA LEU A 960 5.86 -4.42 -41.26
C LEU A 960 4.55 -5.02 -41.82
N ALA A 961 3.96 -5.99 -41.11
CA ALA A 961 2.67 -6.56 -41.48
C ALA A 961 1.54 -5.50 -41.49
N LEU A 962 1.56 -4.54 -40.54
CA LEU A 962 0.56 -3.48 -40.45
C LEU A 962 0.61 -2.53 -41.66
N LYS A 963 1.77 -2.37 -42.31
CA LYS A 963 1.88 -1.58 -43.56
C LYS A 963 1.00 -2.15 -44.66
N ARG A 964 0.88 -3.48 -44.74
CA ARG A 964 0.01 -4.14 -45.72
C ARG A 964 -1.45 -3.82 -45.43
N LEU A 965 -1.85 -3.85 -44.16
CA LEU A 965 -3.21 -3.52 -43.73
C LEU A 965 -3.59 -2.08 -44.13
N VAL A 966 -2.75 -1.10 -43.80
CA VAL A 966 -3.02 0.31 -44.10
C VAL A 966 -3.03 0.60 -45.60
N LYS A 967 -2.17 -0.08 -46.39
CA LYS A 967 -2.17 0.09 -47.86
C LYS A 967 -3.46 -0.43 -48.51
N HIS A 968 -4.02 -1.52 -48.00
CA HIS A 968 -5.21 -2.17 -48.59
C HIS A 968 -6.53 -1.66 -48.01
N ASN A 969 -6.49 -1.06 -46.82
CA ASN A 969 -7.67 -0.54 -46.13
C ASN A 969 -7.52 0.95 -45.84
N SER A 970 -7.94 1.78 -46.80
CA SER A 970 -7.86 3.25 -46.71
C SER A 970 -8.83 3.86 -45.68
N GLY A 971 -9.70 3.05 -45.07
CA GLY A 971 -10.62 3.46 -44.01
C GLY A 971 -9.99 3.56 -42.62
N ILE A 972 -8.80 2.98 -42.41
CA ILE A 972 -8.13 2.97 -41.11
C ILE A 972 -7.63 4.39 -40.79
N LYS A 973 -8.12 4.92 -39.67
CA LYS A 973 -7.78 6.24 -39.14
C LYS A 973 -6.76 6.16 -38.00
N GLU A 974 -6.75 5.05 -37.26
CA GLU A 974 -5.94 4.91 -36.05
C GLU A 974 -5.53 3.45 -35.80
N ILE A 975 -4.25 3.25 -35.48
CA ILE A 975 -3.74 1.99 -34.92
C ILE A 975 -3.09 2.32 -33.59
N VAL A 976 -3.66 1.81 -32.49
CA VAL A 976 -3.21 2.11 -31.12
C VAL A 976 -2.19 1.06 -30.70
N LEU A 977 -0.99 1.50 -30.28
CA LEU A 977 0.13 0.62 -29.89
C LEU A 977 0.72 1.03 -28.53
N ALA A 978 -0.10 1.61 -27.66
CA ALA A 978 0.34 2.09 -26.35
C ALA A 978 0.87 0.92 -25.50
N GLY A 979 2.02 1.07 -24.85
CA GLY A 979 2.61 0.01 -24.03
C GLY A 979 3.20 -1.19 -24.81
N THR A 980 3.21 -1.15 -26.15
CA THR A 980 3.86 -2.14 -27.03
C THR A 980 5.25 -1.64 -27.46
N ARG A 981 6.31 -2.44 -27.26
CA ARG A 981 7.70 -2.05 -27.61
C ARG A 981 7.98 -2.25 -29.10
N ILE A 982 8.01 -1.17 -29.88
CA ILE A 982 8.31 -1.21 -31.33
C ILE A 982 9.76 -0.79 -31.58
N ALA A 983 10.47 -1.50 -32.46
CA ALA A 983 11.82 -1.11 -32.85
C ALA A 983 11.82 0.26 -33.59
N PRO A 984 12.67 1.24 -33.20
CA PRO A 984 12.74 2.56 -33.86
C PRO A 984 12.88 2.55 -35.40
N PRO A 985 13.65 1.65 -36.05
CA PRO A 985 13.71 1.60 -37.50
C PRO A 985 12.40 1.13 -38.16
N GLU A 986 11.61 0.29 -37.49
CA GLU A 986 10.31 -0.17 -37.98
C GLU A 986 9.24 0.92 -37.83
N GLN A 987 9.30 1.70 -36.75
CA GLN A 987 8.45 2.88 -36.56
C GLN A 987 8.60 3.90 -37.70
N ARG A 988 9.84 4.22 -38.11
CA ARG A 988 10.12 5.14 -39.23
C ARG A 988 9.64 4.60 -40.59
N LYS A 989 9.75 3.29 -40.82
CA LYS A 989 9.27 2.64 -42.06
C LYS A 989 7.75 2.63 -42.17
N LEU A 990 7.03 2.50 -41.04
CA LEU A 990 5.57 2.56 -41.04
C LEU A 990 5.08 4.01 -41.19
N GLN A 991 5.68 4.96 -40.47
CA GLN A 991 5.37 6.40 -40.58
C GLN A 991 5.57 6.93 -42.00
N SER A 992 6.66 6.57 -42.67
CA SER A 992 6.92 6.98 -44.07
C SER A 992 5.92 6.41 -45.09
N SER A 993 5.08 5.45 -44.70
CA SER A 993 4.11 4.78 -45.58
C SER A 993 2.67 5.27 -45.39
N ILE A 994 2.41 6.16 -44.42
CA ILE A 994 1.05 6.56 -43.99
C ILE A 994 0.98 8.09 -43.83
N ASN A 995 0.08 8.75 -44.58
CA ASN A 995 -0.23 10.18 -44.40
C ASN A 995 -1.29 10.40 -43.29
N VAL A 996 -1.06 9.90 -42.07
CA VAL A 996 -2.01 10.04 -40.95
C VAL A 996 -1.30 10.33 -39.63
N ASN A 997 -1.66 11.47 -39.02
CA ASN A 997 -1.08 12.09 -37.81
C ASN A 997 -1.34 11.35 -36.47
N ARG A 998 -1.61 10.05 -36.44
CA ARG A 998 -1.95 9.33 -35.18
C ARG A 998 -1.44 7.89 -35.13
N LEU A 999 -0.13 7.72 -35.10
CA LEU A 999 0.52 6.54 -34.54
C LEU A 999 1.05 6.91 -33.14
N CYS A 1000 0.29 6.62 -32.10
CA CYS A 1000 0.75 6.81 -30.72
C CYS A 1000 1.67 5.65 -30.33
N ALA A 1001 2.95 5.79 -30.70
CA ALA A 1001 4.06 5.09 -30.05
C ALA A 1001 4.89 6.17 -29.36
N SER A 1002 4.92 6.16 -28.03
CA SER A 1002 5.75 7.04 -27.22
C SER A 1002 7.22 6.82 -27.59
N ALA A 1003 7.84 7.77 -28.29
CA ALA A 1003 9.27 7.80 -28.48
C ALA A 1003 9.96 8.10 -27.15
N PRO A 1004 11.12 7.50 -26.84
CA PRO A 1004 11.89 7.86 -25.67
C PRO A 1004 12.61 9.19 -25.93
N GLY A 1005 12.27 10.21 -25.16
CA GLY A 1005 13.05 11.45 -25.02
C GLY A 1005 12.81 12.51 -26.10
N GLU A 1006 11.88 13.43 -25.83
CA GLU A 1006 12.07 14.89 -25.87
C GLU A 1006 10.73 15.55 -25.51
N GLY A 1007 10.77 16.55 -24.61
CA GLY A 1007 9.59 17.12 -23.95
C GLY A 1007 8.56 17.75 -24.90
N GLY A 1008 7.27 17.55 -24.61
CA GLY A 1008 6.18 18.22 -25.31
C GLY A 1008 4.80 17.62 -25.05
N LYS A 1009 3.90 18.44 -24.49
CA LYS A 1009 2.50 18.18 -24.10
C LYS A 1009 1.67 17.44 -25.17
N ALA A 1010 0.90 16.42 -24.76
CA ALA A 1010 -0.36 16.05 -25.39
C ALA A 1010 -1.28 15.27 -24.41
N GLY A 1011 -2.18 16.00 -23.74
CA GLY A 1011 -3.35 15.41 -23.08
C GLY A 1011 -4.52 15.37 -24.05
N HIS A 1012 -5.06 14.18 -24.33
CA HIS A 1012 -6.34 14.04 -25.03
C HIS A 1012 -7.47 13.86 -24.01
N LYS A 1013 -8.25 14.94 -23.85
CA LYS A 1013 -9.55 14.98 -23.18
C LYS A 1013 -10.56 14.09 -23.91
N TYR A 1014 -11.27 13.26 -23.15
CA TYR A 1014 -12.59 12.79 -23.52
C TYR A 1014 -13.59 13.94 -23.27
N ASP A 1015 -13.87 14.76 -24.28
CA ASP A 1015 -14.99 15.70 -24.22
C ASP A 1015 -16.21 15.09 -24.92
N SER A 1016 -17.26 14.91 -24.12
CA SER A 1016 -18.63 14.62 -24.52
C SER A 1016 -19.18 15.74 -25.41
N MET A 1017 -19.50 15.44 -26.67
CA MET A 1017 -20.31 16.32 -27.51
C MET A 1017 -21.78 16.28 -27.05
N SER A 1018 -22.27 17.37 -26.47
CA SER A 1018 -23.67 17.79 -26.57
C SER A 1018 -23.81 18.80 -27.71
N ALA A 1019 -24.67 18.51 -28.68
CA ALA A 1019 -24.99 19.37 -29.80
C ALA A 1019 -25.93 20.52 -29.39
N SER A 1020 -25.65 21.75 -29.88
CA SER A 1020 -26.59 22.53 -30.70
C SER A 1020 -26.08 23.98 -30.92
N GLN A 1021 -26.05 24.39 -32.19
CA GLN A 1021 -26.33 25.72 -32.77
C GLN A 1021 -26.58 26.85 -31.75
N HIS A 1022 -25.85 27.97 -31.74
CA HIS A 1022 -25.76 28.97 -32.81
C HIS A 1022 -24.57 29.92 -32.61
#